data_AF-A0AAD5B343-F1
#
_entry.id   AF-A0AAD5B343-F1
#
_cell.length_a   1.000
_cell.length_b   1.000
_cell.length_c   1.000
_cell.angle_alpha   90.00
_cell.angle_beta   90.00
_cell.angle_gamma   90.00
#
_symmetry.space_group_name_H-M   'P 1'
#
loop_
_entity.id
_entity.type
_entity.pdbx_description
1 polymer ?
#
loop_
_entity_poly.entity_id
_entity_poly.type
_entity_poly.pdbx_seq_one_letter_code
_entity_poly.pdbx_strand_id
1 'polypeptide(L)'
;MNHPLEFSFGISSPGHRHDPESTAADEFQKKFQFNLMKKFQCLNGLNLLKRENRTLLNEIYTELYITEGDSGDVNKEHEVKQIEAALRRNPTEDTPIKCSDIFKPLTEQDKATRRVLTKPLSEHDEEPIRNVLTKGVAGIGKTVSVQKFVLDWAEWKTNQDIHLIFPLPFRELNLIKDQKLSLMKLLHVFFNEMKEMDISRLEKVLFIFDGLDECRFPLDFQKTVRVCDVTESAPVHVLLINLIKGNLLPSALIWITSRPAAADQIPSECVHRVTEVRGFNDPQKEEYFRKRISDQNLANKIITHLKSLRSLYIMCHIPVFCWISAAVLERMLGEAESGEIPKTLTQMYTHFLIIQTNIIREKYLQKQESDEEMLLKLGKLAFQQLEKQNLIFYEEDLRECDIDVTEAAVYSGVCTQIFREEFGLHQSKVYCFVHLSIQEHLAALYVHLTFMKEQRDVLKQNQVCRTLSDVHRSAIDKALKSQTGHLDLFLRFLLGLSLESNQKLLHSLVTQTGSSSQNKDETVQYIKAKISEDLRAGKSINLFHCLNELGDDSLLEEIQQYLKSGAQSELSPSQWSALAFVLLTSAQDLEEFDLNKYITPDKIRDEILVRVMPVIAASRKAMLYNCGVSDERCAALASALRSNPSHLRELDLSENNVGDSGVKFLSAVLENPHCKPATLRQTDPGDSKRPGLEAAESARVVPPAASARPDAKSPITAATLGPRDREPQAQPVTQSFTGDIPKKPCSAEFGPKNTCTSELGLVKPCSNAPEWK
;
A
#
# COMPACT_ATOMS: atom_id res chain seq x y z
N MET A 1 29.29 26.11 -29.94
CA MET A 1 28.58 26.94 -30.92
C MET A 1 27.54 26.05 -31.58
N ASN A 2 26.32 26.03 -31.05
CA ASN A 2 25.21 25.23 -31.56
C ASN A 2 24.00 26.16 -31.71
N HIS A 3 23.51 26.27 -32.94
CA HIS A 3 22.24 26.92 -33.27
C HIS A 3 21.06 26.15 -32.63
N PRO A 4 20.01 26.83 -32.15
CA PRO A 4 18.74 26.18 -31.86
C PRO A 4 17.96 25.98 -33.17
N LEU A 5 17.39 24.79 -33.35
CA LEU A 5 16.45 24.46 -34.42
C LEU A 5 15.11 25.17 -34.15
N GLU A 6 14.76 26.14 -35.00
CA GLU A 6 13.41 26.70 -35.08
C GLU A 6 12.46 25.67 -35.70
N PHE A 7 11.41 25.29 -34.98
CA PHE A 7 10.24 24.61 -35.55
C PHE A 7 9.22 25.68 -35.97
N SER A 8 9.11 25.93 -37.28
CA SER A 8 8.07 26.77 -37.87
C SER A 8 6.79 25.97 -38.08
N PHE A 9 5.72 26.27 -37.34
CA PHE A 9 4.35 25.85 -37.71
C PHE A 9 3.63 27.03 -38.35
N GLY A 10 3.34 26.90 -39.65
CA GLY A 10 2.51 27.85 -40.39
C GLY A 10 1.04 27.69 -40.03
N ILE A 11 0.45 28.70 -39.39
CA ILE A 11 -1.00 28.91 -39.36
C ILE A 11 -1.25 30.33 -39.83
N SER A 12 -1.69 30.48 -41.07
CA SER A 12 -2.25 31.71 -41.61
C SER A 12 -3.73 31.79 -41.21
N SER A 13 -4.13 32.82 -40.47
CA SER A 13 -5.53 33.28 -40.37
C SER A 13 -5.59 34.78 -40.05
N PRO A 14 -6.63 35.50 -40.50
CA PRO A 14 -6.54 36.93 -40.77
C PRO A 14 -7.08 37.82 -39.63
N GLY A 15 -6.34 38.88 -39.34
CA GLY A 15 -6.89 40.21 -39.04
C GLY A 15 -7.85 40.35 -37.85
N HIS A 16 -7.39 40.08 -36.63
CA HIS A 16 -7.91 40.76 -35.43
C HIS A 16 -6.77 41.49 -34.74
N ARG A 17 -7.02 42.73 -34.29
CA ARG A 17 -6.06 43.52 -33.52
C ARG A 17 -5.79 42.76 -32.23
N HIS A 18 -4.66 42.08 -32.17
CA HIS A 18 -4.17 41.40 -30.97
C HIS A 18 -3.67 42.45 -29.98
N ASP A 19 -4.21 42.44 -28.76
CA ASP A 19 -3.68 43.24 -27.67
C ASP A 19 -2.29 42.70 -27.28
N PRO A 20 -1.24 43.55 -27.24
CA PRO A 20 0.11 43.10 -26.91
C PRO A 20 0.21 42.52 -25.47
N GLU A 21 -0.68 42.94 -24.55
CA GLU A 21 -0.73 42.39 -23.19
C GLU A 21 -1.26 40.95 -23.12
N SER A 22 -2.24 40.57 -23.96
CA SER A 22 -2.76 39.18 -23.98
C SER A 22 -1.71 38.22 -24.52
N THR A 23 -0.91 38.68 -25.47
CA THR A 23 0.13 37.88 -26.13
C THR A 23 1.29 37.57 -25.15
N ALA A 24 1.65 38.52 -24.29
CA ALA A 24 2.68 38.36 -23.27
C ALA A 24 2.24 37.43 -22.11
N ALA A 25 0.96 37.52 -21.70
CA ALA A 25 0.39 36.62 -20.69
C ALA A 25 0.35 35.16 -21.19
N ASP A 26 -0.03 34.94 -22.45
CA ASP A 26 -0.04 33.61 -23.09
C ASP A 26 1.37 33.03 -23.24
N GLU A 27 2.36 33.85 -23.58
CA GLU A 27 3.76 33.42 -23.69
C GLU A 27 4.34 33.05 -22.32
N PHE A 28 4.02 33.82 -21.29
CA PHE A 28 4.37 33.48 -19.91
C PHE A 28 3.76 32.15 -19.49
N GLN A 29 2.46 31.96 -19.69
CA GLN A 29 1.75 30.74 -19.29
C GLN A 29 2.39 29.50 -19.93
N LYS A 30 2.73 29.58 -21.23
CA LYS A 30 3.44 28.52 -21.95
C LYS A 30 4.81 28.22 -21.34
N LYS A 31 5.59 29.24 -21.01
CA LYS A 31 6.90 29.08 -20.36
C LYS A 31 6.77 28.45 -18.98
N PHE A 32 5.79 28.89 -18.19
CA PHE A 32 5.50 28.37 -16.86
C PHE A 32 5.07 26.89 -16.91
N GLN A 33 4.13 26.54 -17.78
CA GLN A 33 3.72 25.16 -18.02
C GLN A 33 4.89 24.29 -18.47
N PHE A 34 5.73 24.77 -19.39
CA PHE A 34 6.89 24.02 -19.85
C PHE A 34 7.89 23.70 -18.73
N ASN A 35 8.08 24.64 -17.79
CA ASN A 35 8.95 24.42 -16.63
C ASN A 35 8.34 23.41 -15.64
N LEU A 36 7.02 23.47 -15.41
CA LEU A 36 6.32 22.46 -14.61
C LEU A 36 6.32 21.08 -15.28
N MET A 37 6.13 21.02 -16.59
CA MET A 37 6.24 19.79 -17.38
C MET A 37 7.63 19.18 -17.18
N LYS A 38 8.71 19.95 -17.33
CA LYS A 38 10.08 19.47 -17.05
C LYS A 38 10.28 18.99 -15.61
N LYS A 39 9.65 19.66 -14.63
CA LYS A 39 9.77 19.30 -13.19
C LYS A 39 9.07 17.97 -12.88
N PHE A 40 7.93 17.68 -13.50
CA PHE A 40 7.05 16.55 -13.15
C PHE A 40 6.96 15.43 -14.19
N GLN A 41 7.58 15.59 -15.37
CA GLN A 41 7.60 14.57 -16.42
C GLN A 41 8.24 13.25 -15.96
N CYS A 42 9.14 13.31 -14.98
CA CYS A 42 9.82 12.17 -14.41
C CYS A 42 9.49 12.06 -12.91
N LEU A 43 9.33 10.82 -12.42
CA LEU A 43 9.23 10.57 -10.99
C LEU A 43 10.59 10.87 -10.33
N ASN A 44 10.71 12.06 -9.75
CA ASN A 44 11.91 12.46 -8.99
C ASN A 44 12.09 11.46 -7.84
N GLY A 45 13.23 10.75 -7.86
CA GLY A 45 13.60 9.70 -6.91
C GLY A 45 13.83 8.31 -7.53
N LEU A 46 13.44 8.08 -8.79
CA LEU A 46 13.95 6.96 -9.58
C LEU A 46 14.95 7.49 -10.62
N ASN A 47 16.23 7.16 -10.43
CA ASN A 47 17.33 7.30 -11.40
C ASN A 47 17.96 8.69 -11.57
N LEU A 48 18.61 9.21 -10.52
CA LEU A 48 19.56 10.32 -10.66
C LEU A 48 20.92 9.93 -11.28
N LEU A 49 21.16 8.65 -11.57
CA LEU A 49 22.46 8.18 -12.13
C LEU A 49 22.40 7.57 -13.54
N LYS A 50 21.28 7.72 -14.27
CA LYS A 50 21.30 7.53 -15.74
C LYS A 50 20.50 8.64 -16.40
N ARG A 51 21.20 9.50 -17.15
CA ARG A 51 20.59 10.39 -18.15
C ARG A 51 19.84 9.59 -19.23
N GLU A 52 19.99 8.27 -19.26
CA GLU A 52 19.45 7.35 -20.27
C GLU A 52 18.22 6.54 -19.83
N ASN A 53 17.85 6.47 -18.54
CA ASN A 53 16.67 5.70 -18.08
C ASN A 53 15.80 6.50 -17.11
N ARG A 54 15.24 7.63 -17.56
CA ARG A 54 14.19 8.32 -16.80
C ARG A 54 12.86 7.65 -17.13
N THR A 55 12.27 6.96 -16.15
CA THR A 55 10.91 6.42 -16.31
C THR A 55 9.93 7.59 -16.34
N LEU A 56 9.25 7.76 -17.47
CA LEU A 56 8.27 8.83 -17.61
C LEU A 56 7.08 8.52 -16.71
N LEU A 57 6.59 9.53 -15.98
CA LEU A 57 5.44 9.35 -15.09
C LEU A 57 4.24 8.76 -15.85
N ASN A 58 4.01 9.23 -17.09
CA ASN A 58 2.93 8.76 -17.95
C ASN A 58 3.03 7.27 -18.34
N GLU A 59 4.21 6.67 -18.34
CA GLU A 59 4.40 5.25 -18.71
C GLU A 59 4.02 4.29 -17.58
N ILE A 60 4.26 4.70 -16.33
CA ILE A 60 4.08 3.86 -15.15
C ILE A 60 2.88 4.27 -14.28
N TYR A 61 2.28 5.43 -14.56
CA TYR A 61 1.11 5.88 -13.82
C TYR A 61 -0.07 4.93 -14.06
N THR A 62 -0.60 4.42 -12.96
CA THR A 62 -1.87 3.70 -12.90
C THR A 62 -2.86 4.59 -12.17
N GLU A 63 -4.04 4.78 -12.73
CA GLU A 63 -5.07 5.64 -12.15
C GLU A 63 -5.46 5.13 -10.76
N LEU A 64 -5.47 6.01 -9.76
CA LEU A 64 -5.83 5.67 -8.39
C LEU A 64 -7.35 5.70 -8.22
N TYR A 65 -7.87 4.79 -7.39
CA TYR A 65 -9.26 4.87 -6.96
C TYR A 65 -9.41 5.97 -5.89
N ILE A 66 -10.10 7.05 -6.25
CA ILE A 66 -10.40 8.19 -5.38
C ILE A 66 -11.91 8.24 -5.18
N THR A 67 -12.35 8.43 -3.95
CA THR A 67 -13.77 8.53 -3.59
C THR A 67 -14.06 9.86 -2.91
N GLU A 68 -15.31 10.30 -2.93
CA GLU A 68 -15.75 11.34 -2.01
C GLU A 68 -15.64 10.81 -0.58
N GLY A 69 -15.02 11.59 0.31
CA GLY A 69 -14.80 11.21 1.70
C GLY A 69 -15.87 11.81 2.61
N ASP A 70 -16.27 11.07 3.64
CA ASP A 70 -17.15 11.62 4.67
C ASP A 70 -16.43 12.71 5.48
N SER A 71 -17.19 13.74 5.87
CA SER A 71 -16.74 14.82 6.77
C SER A 71 -16.54 14.36 8.22
N GLY A 72 -16.80 13.09 8.53
CA GLY A 72 -16.69 12.48 9.85
C GLY A 72 -15.27 12.34 10.39
N ASP A 73 -15.19 12.08 11.70
CA ASP A 73 -14.01 12.09 12.58
C ASP A 73 -12.71 11.56 11.95
N VAL A 74 -11.60 12.21 12.28
CA VAL A 74 -10.28 11.83 11.81
C VAL A 74 -9.85 10.46 12.32
N ASN A 75 -9.63 9.56 11.36
CA ASN A 75 -9.01 8.29 11.63
C ASN A 75 -7.50 8.48 11.89
N LYS A 76 -7.08 8.44 13.16
CA LYS A 76 -5.67 8.56 13.58
C LYS A 76 -4.90 7.24 13.54
N GLU A 77 -5.51 6.17 13.02
CA GLU A 77 -4.90 4.85 12.98
C GLU A 77 -3.76 4.79 11.96
N HIS A 78 -2.82 3.86 12.17
CA HIS A 78 -1.70 3.61 11.29
C HIS A 78 -2.15 3.06 9.93
N GLU A 79 -1.31 3.24 8.92
CA GLU A 79 -1.61 2.96 7.51
C GLU A 79 -2.09 1.53 7.29
N VAL A 80 -1.43 0.59 7.95
CA VAL A 80 -1.78 -0.83 7.87
C VAL A 80 -3.18 -1.09 8.41
N LYS A 81 -3.57 -0.47 9.53
CA LYS A 81 -4.94 -0.61 10.09
C LYS A 81 -5.99 -0.01 9.18
N GLN A 82 -5.67 1.08 8.51
CA GLN A 82 -6.59 1.70 7.57
C GLN A 82 -6.80 0.84 6.32
N ILE A 83 -5.77 0.16 5.79
CA ILE A 83 -5.94 -0.84 4.72
C ILE A 83 -6.85 -1.97 5.20
N GLU A 84 -6.58 -2.52 6.38
CA GLU A 84 -7.35 -3.62 6.98
C GLU A 84 -8.82 -3.19 7.22
N ALA A 85 -9.05 -1.94 7.59
CA ALA A 85 -10.39 -1.37 7.76
C ALA A 85 -11.09 -1.10 6.42
N ALA A 86 -10.37 -0.60 5.41
CA ALA A 86 -10.92 -0.34 4.08
C ALA A 86 -11.38 -1.63 3.40
N LEU A 87 -10.64 -2.74 3.57
CA LEU A 87 -11.02 -4.06 3.07
C LEU A 87 -12.28 -4.65 3.74
N ARG A 88 -12.72 -4.08 4.86
CA ARG A 88 -13.96 -4.46 5.54
C ARG A 88 -15.18 -3.66 5.06
N ARG A 89 -14.99 -2.59 4.28
CA ARG A 89 -16.09 -1.75 3.77
C ARG A 89 -16.64 -2.31 2.47
N ASN A 90 -17.96 -2.23 2.29
CA ASN A 90 -18.61 -2.66 1.07
C ASN A 90 -18.39 -1.62 -0.04
N PRO A 91 -17.91 -2.00 -1.24
CA PRO A 91 -17.64 -1.06 -2.34
C PRO A 91 -18.86 -0.28 -2.85
N THR A 92 -20.08 -0.73 -2.54
CA THR A 92 -21.34 -0.16 -3.00
C THR A 92 -21.73 1.16 -2.32
N GLU A 93 -20.99 1.60 -1.30
CA GLU A 93 -21.27 2.82 -0.53
C GLU A 93 -20.44 4.05 -0.99
N ASP A 94 -19.36 3.86 -1.75
CA ASP A 94 -18.44 4.93 -2.12
C ASP A 94 -18.78 5.58 -3.48
N THR A 95 -18.75 6.91 -3.56
CA THR A 95 -18.90 7.65 -4.83
C THR A 95 -17.53 7.91 -5.46
N PRO A 96 -17.16 7.28 -6.60
CA PRO A 96 -15.87 7.47 -7.21
C PRO A 96 -15.74 8.85 -7.87
N ILE A 97 -14.57 9.48 -7.72
CA ILE A 97 -14.25 10.78 -8.31
C ILE A 97 -12.97 10.64 -9.14
N LYS A 98 -12.98 11.10 -10.39
CA LYS A 98 -11.76 11.22 -11.18
C LYS A 98 -10.92 12.38 -10.66
N CYS A 99 -9.60 12.20 -10.59
CA CYS A 99 -8.68 13.24 -10.10
C CYS A 99 -8.80 14.56 -10.89
N SER A 100 -9.07 14.50 -12.21
CA SER A 100 -9.28 15.67 -13.07
C SER A 100 -10.57 16.45 -12.74
N ASP A 101 -11.52 15.81 -12.07
CA ASP A 101 -12.86 16.32 -11.80
C ASP A 101 -13.03 16.72 -10.34
N ILE A 102 -11.93 16.79 -9.57
CA ILE A 102 -11.96 17.00 -8.12
C ILE A 102 -12.62 18.33 -7.70
N PHE A 103 -12.55 19.35 -8.56
CA PHE A 103 -13.19 20.66 -8.40
C PHE A 103 -14.53 20.80 -9.15
N LYS A 104 -14.98 19.77 -9.87
CA LYS A 104 -16.25 19.81 -10.60
C LYS A 104 -17.41 19.42 -9.67
N PRO A 105 -18.57 20.07 -9.78
CA PRO A 105 -19.78 19.62 -9.10
C PRO A 105 -20.17 18.19 -9.54
N LEU A 106 -20.81 17.43 -8.66
CA LEU A 106 -21.36 16.12 -9.00
C LEU A 106 -22.41 16.26 -10.12
N THR A 107 -22.43 15.33 -11.08
CA THR A 107 -23.41 15.37 -12.17
C THR A 107 -24.82 15.00 -11.67
N GLU A 108 -25.87 15.38 -12.41
CA GLU A 108 -27.25 15.05 -12.03
C GLU A 108 -27.51 13.52 -11.93
N GLN A 109 -26.74 12.70 -12.65
CA GLN A 109 -26.77 11.23 -12.51
C GLN A 109 -26.16 10.77 -11.17
N ASP A 110 -25.07 11.39 -10.74
CA ASP A 110 -24.42 11.11 -9.44
C ASP A 110 -25.35 11.54 -8.29
N LYS A 111 -26.01 12.70 -8.43
CA LYS A 111 -27.02 13.19 -7.49
C LYS A 111 -28.27 12.29 -7.45
N ALA A 112 -28.70 11.72 -8.58
CA ALA A 112 -29.82 10.80 -8.64
C ALA A 112 -29.51 9.46 -7.94
N THR A 113 -28.29 8.95 -8.07
CA THR A 113 -27.80 7.76 -7.35
C THR A 113 -27.75 8.03 -5.83
N ARG A 114 -27.31 9.24 -5.43
CA ARG A 114 -27.32 9.72 -4.03
C ARG A 114 -28.71 9.76 -3.40
N ARG A 115 -29.74 10.22 -4.14
CA ARG A 115 -31.15 10.24 -3.67
C ARG A 115 -31.72 8.85 -3.35
N VAL A 116 -31.15 7.79 -3.92
CA VAL A 116 -31.61 6.41 -3.72
C VAL A 116 -30.89 5.72 -2.54
N LEU A 117 -29.67 6.16 -2.18
CA LEU A 117 -28.80 5.45 -1.23
C LEU A 117 -28.61 6.14 0.14
N THR A 118 -28.68 7.48 0.25
CA THR A 118 -28.55 8.18 1.55
C THR A 118 -29.28 9.55 1.58
N LYS A 119 -29.45 10.11 2.79
CA LYS A 119 -30.22 11.31 3.23
C LYS A 119 -30.42 12.47 2.21
N PRO A 120 -31.47 13.32 2.38
CA PRO A 120 -31.77 14.44 1.48
C PRO A 120 -30.58 15.39 1.31
N LEU A 121 -30.38 15.85 0.08
CA LEU A 121 -29.40 16.88 -0.30
C LEU A 121 -29.52 18.12 0.61
N SER A 122 -28.40 18.63 1.11
CA SER A 122 -28.35 19.91 1.83
C SER A 122 -28.19 21.06 0.84
N GLU A 123 -28.69 22.26 1.18
CA GLU A 123 -28.60 23.48 0.36
C GLU A 123 -27.16 23.88 -0.04
N HIS A 124 -26.12 23.28 0.55
CA HIS A 124 -24.71 23.51 0.22
C HIS A 124 -24.18 22.78 -1.03
N ASP A 125 -24.95 21.86 -1.64
CA ASP A 125 -24.50 21.10 -2.82
C ASP A 125 -24.46 21.93 -4.14
N GLU A 126 -24.84 23.22 -4.09
CA GLU A 126 -24.78 24.18 -5.22
C GLU A 126 -23.63 25.20 -5.11
N GLU A 127 -22.88 25.23 -3.99
CA GLU A 127 -21.76 26.16 -3.82
C GLU A 127 -20.52 25.72 -4.64
N PRO A 128 -19.77 26.68 -5.23
CA PRO A 128 -18.58 26.35 -6.02
C PRO A 128 -17.50 25.74 -5.12
N ILE A 129 -17.00 24.57 -5.51
CA ILE A 129 -15.97 23.84 -4.76
C ILE A 129 -14.65 24.59 -4.87
N ARG A 130 -14.29 25.34 -3.83
CA ARG A 130 -13.04 26.10 -3.77
C ARG A 130 -11.90 25.33 -3.11
N ASN A 131 -12.18 24.69 -1.96
CA ASN A 131 -11.18 24.05 -1.13
C ASN A 131 -11.44 22.55 -1.07
N VAL A 132 -10.47 21.76 -1.55
CA VAL A 132 -10.50 20.30 -1.51
C VAL A 132 -9.42 19.80 -0.55
N LEU A 133 -9.81 18.89 0.35
CA LEU A 133 -8.89 18.16 1.23
C LEU A 133 -8.86 16.68 0.85
N THR A 134 -7.75 16.23 0.28
CA THR A 134 -7.53 14.82 -0.08
C THR A 134 -6.79 14.08 1.02
N LYS A 135 -7.47 13.12 1.62
CA LYS A 135 -6.95 12.22 2.66
C LYS A 135 -6.44 10.92 2.03
N GLY A 136 -5.47 10.29 2.69
CA GLY A 136 -5.03 8.93 2.36
C GLY A 136 -3.79 8.51 3.13
N VAL A 137 -3.60 7.20 3.30
CA VAL A 137 -2.42 6.61 3.97
C VAL A 137 -1.10 6.98 3.28
N ALA A 138 0.07 6.86 3.93
CA ALA A 138 1.33 7.11 3.20
C ALA A 138 1.55 6.06 2.10
N GLY A 139 2.33 6.45 1.11
CA GLY A 139 2.62 5.61 -0.05
C GLY A 139 1.43 5.39 -0.99
N ILE A 140 0.22 5.82 -0.63
CA ILE A 140 -1.01 5.56 -1.39
C ILE A 140 -1.06 6.25 -2.75
N GLY A 141 -0.17 7.22 -2.97
CA GLY A 141 -0.04 7.93 -4.23
C GLY A 141 -0.53 9.37 -4.25
N LYS A 142 -0.86 9.99 -3.10
CA LYS A 142 -1.32 11.40 -3.01
C LYS A 142 -0.41 12.38 -3.80
N THR A 143 0.88 12.42 -3.48
CA THR A 143 1.87 13.25 -4.18
C THR A 143 1.98 12.89 -5.66
N VAL A 144 1.91 11.60 -6.00
CA VAL A 144 1.98 11.14 -7.41
C VAL A 144 0.74 11.61 -8.19
N SER A 145 -0.46 11.62 -7.58
CA SER A 145 -1.67 12.21 -8.17
C SER A 145 -1.55 13.71 -8.38
N VAL A 146 -0.98 14.44 -7.43
CA VAL A 146 -0.67 15.87 -7.61
C VAL A 146 0.28 16.08 -8.78
N GLN A 147 1.39 15.33 -8.83
CA GLN A 147 2.35 15.40 -9.93
C GLN A 147 1.69 15.09 -11.28
N LYS A 148 0.85 14.05 -11.33
CA LYS A 148 0.12 13.67 -12.55
C LYS A 148 -0.88 14.74 -12.99
N PHE A 149 -1.63 15.32 -12.05
CA PHE A 149 -2.58 16.40 -12.32
C PHE A 149 -1.87 17.63 -12.90
N VAL A 150 -0.75 18.03 -12.31
CA VAL A 150 0.06 19.15 -12.80
C VAL A 150 0.66 18.83 -14.17
N LEU A 151 1.13 17.60 -14.39
CA LEU A 151 1.70 17.17 -15.67
C LEU A 151 0.64 17.18 -16.79
N ASP A 152 -0.56 16.64 -16.55
CA ASP A 152 -1.63 16.63 -17.54
C ASP A 152 -2.11 18.05 -17.89
N TRP A 153 -2.14 18.94 -16.90
CA TRP A 153 -2.42 20.35 -17.15
C TRP A 153 -1.31 21.01 -17.99
N ALA A 154 -0.04 20.76 -17.66
CA ALA A 154 1.11 21.32 -18.37
C ALA A 154 1.28 20.76 -19.80
N GLU A 155 0.80 19.53 -20.05
CA GLU A 155 0.74 18.89 -21.36
C GLU A 155 -0.53 19.25 -22.16
N TRP A 156 -1.34 20.20 -21.68
CA TRP A 156 -2.57 20.66 -22.33
C TRP A 156 -3.68 19.60 -22.46
N LYS A 157 -3.73 18.61 -21.56
CA LYS A 157 -4.69 17.50 -21.62
C LYS A 157 -5.98 17.77 -20.84
N THR A 158 -5.87 18.27 -19.61
CA THR A 158 -7.02 18.46 -18.71
C THR A 158 -6.95 19.79 -17.96
N ASN A 159 -8.08 20.24 -17.40
CA ASN A 159 -8.17 21.40 -16.51
C ASN A 159 -7.64 22.73 -17.09
N GLN A 160 -7.79 22.93 -18.40
CA GLN A 160 -7.33 24.13 -19.12
C GLN A 160 -8.14 25.39 -18.79
N ASP A 161 -9.21 25.24 -18.01
CA ASP A 161 -9.93 26.35 -17.37
C ASP A 161 -9.11 27.02 -16.25
N ILE A 162 -8.05 26.37 -15.74
CA ILE A 162 -7.14 26.91 -14.74
C ILE A 162 -5.96 27.62 -15.43
N HIS A 163 -5.75 28.89 -15.08
CA HIS A 163 -4.71 29.73 -15.70
C HIS A 163 -3.31 29.39 -15.23
N LEU A 164 -3.13 29.20 -13.91
CA LEU A 164 -1.84 28.83 -13.30
C LEU A 164 -2.06 27.84 -12.15
N ILE A 165 -1.12 26.91 -12.01
CA ILE A 165 -1.05 25.95 -10.90
C ILE A 165 0.25 26.15 -10.12
N PHE A 166 0.13 26.38 -8.81
CA PHE A 166 1.25 26.55 -7.88
C PHE A 166 1.33 25.37 -6.91
N PRO A 167 2.11 24.31 -7.24
CA PRO A 167 2.39 23.23 -6.29
C PRO A 167 3.40 23.70 -5.25
N LEU A 168 2.99 23.68 -3.98
CA LEU A 168 3.75 24.14 -2.81
C LEU A 168 3.81 23.01 -1.77
N PRO A 169 4.83 22.13 -1.82
CA PRO A 169 5.00 21.07 -0.84
C PRO A 169 5.35 21.61 0.56
N PHE A 170 4.73 21.08 1.61
CA PHE A 170 5.00 21.52 2.99
C PHE A 170 6.45 21.31 3.42
N ARG A 171 7.10 20.23 2.94
CA ARG A 171 8.55 20.02 3.11
C ARG A 171 9.41 21.19 2.68
N GLU A 172 9.08 21.83 1.56
CA GLU A 172 9.81 22.99 1.06
C GLU A 172 9.39 24.27 1.83
N LEU A 173 8.11 24.41 2.17
CA LEU A 173 7.60 25.55 2.97
C LEU A 173 8.22 25.61 4.37
N ASN A 174 8.54 24.47 4.97
CA ASN A 174 9.17 24.40 6.29
C ASN A 174 10.53 25.10 6.36
N LEU A 175 11.23 25.23 5.23
CA LEU A 175 12.56 25.86 5.15
C LEU A 175 12.53 27.38 5.27
N ILE A 176 11.38 27.97 4.97
CA ILE A 176 11.17 29.42 5.00
C ILE A 176 10.15 29.82 6.06
N LYS A 177 9.78 28.90 6.97
CA LYS A 177 8.74 29.11 7.98
C LYS A 177 8.98 30.32 8.88
N ASP A 178 10.24 30.64 9.14
CA ASP A 178 10.67 31.73 10.02
C ASP A 178 10.83 33.08 9.27
N GLN A 179 10.65 33.08 7.94
CA GLN A 179 10.72 34.29 7.12
C GLN A 179 9.37 35.02 7.07
N LYS A 180 9.42 36.35 6.97
CA LYS A 180 8.27 37.19 6.64
C LYS A 180 8.34 37.57 5.17
N LEU A 181 7.33 37.16 4.39
CA LEU A 181 7.29 37.35 2.95
C LEU A 181 5.90 37.89 2.57
N SER A 182 5.79 38.50 1.39
CA SER A 182 4.48 38.70 0.77
C SER A 182 4.13 37.48 -0.07
N LEU A 183 2.85 37.31 -0.46
CA LEU A 183 2.46 36.19 -1.32
C LEU A 183 3.23 36.19 -2.65
N MET A 184 3.45 37.37 -3.23
CA MET A 184 4.25 37.52 -4.45
C MET A 184 5.71 37.09 -4.22
N LYS A 185 6.34 37.51 -3.12
CA LYS A 185 7.70 37.10 -2.79
C LYS A 185 7.80 35.60 -2.52
N LEU A 186 6.80 35.02 -1.84
CA LEU A 186 6.71 33.58 -1.64
C LEU A 186 6.74 32.86 -2.99
N LEU A 187 5.89 33.27 -3.93
CA LEU A 187 5.84 32.63 -5.25
C LEU A 187 7.10 32.86 -6.08
N HIS A 188 7.75 34.01 -5.99
CA HIS A 188 9.05 34.24 -6.63
C HIS A 188 10.15 33.32 -6.11
N VAL A 189 10.08 32.94 -4.83
CA VAL A 189 11.06 32.05 -4.20
C VAL A 189 10.93 30.62 -4.75
N PHE A 190 9.70 30.14 -4.99
CA PHE A 190 9.45 28.82 -5.58
C PHE A 190 9.48 28.78 -7.11
N PHE A 191 9.13 29.90 -7.74
CA PHE A 191 8.94 30.05 -9.19
C PHE A 191 9.60 31.36 -9.64
N ASN A 192 10.90 31.29 -9.95
CA ASN A 192 11.72 32.46 -10.29
C ASN A 192 11.19 33.25 -11.51
N GLU A 193 10.44 32.58 -12.38
CA GLU A 193 9.78 33.14 -13.56
C GLU A 193 8.72 34.18 -13.19
N MET A 194 8.11 34.09 -12.00
CA MET A 194 7.01 34.96 -11.58
C MET A 194 7.39 36.44 -11.38
N LYS A 195 8.68 36.80 -11.45
CA LYS A 195 9.21 38.16 -11.20
C LYS A 195 8.56 39.28 -12.03
N GLU A 196 7.91 38.94 -13.15
CA GLU A 196 7.37 39.89 -14.13
C GLU A 196 5.84 39.92 -14.18
N MET A 197 5.12 39.16 -13.33
CA MET A 197 3.66 39.04 -13.40
C MET A 197 2.93 39.41 -12.10
N ASP A 198 1.74 40.00 -12.24
CA ASP A 198 0.79 40.24 -11.16
C ASP A 198 -0.33 39.19 -11.19
N ILE A 199 -0.40 38.39 -10.13
CA ILE A 199 -1.38 37.28 -9.98
C ILE A 199 -2.79 37.81 -9.68
N SER A 200 -2.90 39.04 -9.19
CA SER A 200 -4.18 39.67 -8.83
C SER A 200 -5.13 39.81 -10.02
N ARG A 201 -4.60 39.73 -11.25
CA ARG A 201 -5.34 39.84 -12.50
C ARG A 201 -5.84 38.51 -13.07
N LEU A 202 -5.47 37.37 -12.46
CA LEU A 202 -5.82 36.04 -12.98
C LEU A 202 -7.16 35.57 -12.43
N GLU A 203 -8.05 35.12 -13.30
CA GLU A 203 -9.42 34.73 -12.91
C GLU A 203 -9.49 33.40 -12.16
N LYS A 204 -8.62 32.42 -12.51
CA LYS A 204 -8.65 31.07 -11.92
C LYS A 204 -7.24 30.51 -11.71
N VAL A 205 -6.79 30.57 -10.47
CA VAL A 205 -5.47 30.07 -10.02
C VAL A 205 -5.68 28.92 -9.05
N LEU A 206 -4.85 27.87 -9.14
CA LEU A 206 -4.87 26.74 -8.21
C LEU A 206 -3.61 26.72 -7.36
N PHE A 207 -3.75 26.68 -6.05
CA PHE A 207 -2.67 26.36 -5.11
C PHE A 207 -2.81 24.93 -4.63
N ILE A 208 -1.74 24.14 -4.74
CA ILE A 208 -1.71 22.77 -4.24
C ILE A 208 -0.74 22.69 -3.06
N PHE A 209 -1.26 22.49 -1.87
CA PHE A 209 -0.47 22.27 -0.65
C PHE A 209 -0.29 20.78 -0.42
N ASP A 210 0.85 20.24 -0.86
CA ASP A 210 1.13 18.80 -0.80
C ASP A 210 1.82 18.42 0.51
N GLY A 211 1.29 17.42 1.21
CA GLY A 211 1.91 16.81 2.40
C GLY A 211 1.71 17.59 3.70
N LEU A 212 0.48 17.98 4.06
CA LEU A 212 0.17 18.68 5.31
C LEU A 212 0.70 17.98 6.56
N ASP A 213 0.80 16.65 6.54
CA ASP A 213 1.38 15.86 7.62
C ASP A 213 2.89 16.06 7.82
N GLU A 214 3.56 16.76 6.91
CA GLU A 214 4.96 17.17 7.02
C GLU A 214 5.09 18.61 7.57
N CYS A 215 3.98 19.33 7.81
CA CYS A 215 3.99 20.70 8.31
C CYS A 215 4.61 20.79 9.72
N ARG A 216 5.63 21.66 9.89
CA ARG A 216 6.34 21.86 11.17
C ARG A 216 6.05 23.21 11.83
N PHE A 217 5.04 23.94 11.37
CA PHE A 217 4.63 25.22 11.94
C PHE A 217 3.12 25.21 12.26
N PRO A 218 2.69 25.88 13.35
CA PRO A 218 1.31 25.82 13.78
C PRO A 218 0.40 26.58 12.81
N LEU A 219 -0.70 25.95 12.42
CA LEU A 219 -1.77 26.56 11.62
C LEU A 219 -2.93 26.99 12.55
N ASP A 220 -2.79 28.12 13.24
CA ASP A 220 -3.83 28.63 14.14
C ASP A 220 -4.89 29.44 13.38
N PHE A 221 -5.94 28.75 12.91
CA PHE A 221 -7.05 29.40 12.21
C PHE A 221 -7.88 30.34 13.10
N GLN A 222 -7.77 30.29 14.43
CA GLN A 222 -8.56 31.16 15.31
C GLN A 222 -7.88 32.51 15.57
N LYS A 223 -6.55 32.51 15.78
CA LYS A 223 -5.80 33.71 16.20
C LYS A 223 -4.96 34.35 15.08
N THR A 224 -5.18 33.95 13.83
CA THR A 224 -4.42 34.50 12.69
C THR A 224 -4.84 35.92 12.32
N VAL A 225 -3.84 36.78 12.08
CA VAL A 225 -4.02 38.14 11.54
C VAL A 225 -4.58 38.06 10.11
N ARG A 226 -5.62 38.84 9.84
CA ARG A 226 -6.22 38.93 8.50
C ARG A 226 -5.29 39.69 7.56
N VAL A 227 -4.89 39.04 6.48
CA VAL A 227 -4.09 39.61 5.39
C VAL A 227 -4.94 39.51 4.12
N CYS A 228 -5.06 40.60 3.36
CA CYS A 228 -5.89 40.64 2.14
C CYS A 228 -5.12 41.14 0.91
N ASP A 229 -3.96 41.77 1.10
CA ASP A 229 -3.12 42.28 0.02
C ASP A 229 -1.97 41.28 -0.28
N VAL A 230 -1.80 40.94 -1.56
CA VAL A 230 -0.75 40.01 -2.02
C VAL A 230 0.67 40.57 -1.85
N THR A 231 0.80 41.88 -1.63
CA THR A 231 2.07 42.60 -1.40
C THR A 231 2.41 42.77 0.09
N GLU A 232 1.44 42.56 0.98
CA GLU A 232 1.63 42.68 2.44
C GLU A 232 2.55 41.56 2.95
N SER A 233 3.51 41.92 3.81
CA SER A 233 4.47 40.97 4.36
C SER A 233 3.95 40.33 5.66
N ALA A 234 3.85 39.01 5.66
CA ALA A 234 3.43 38.22 6.80
C ALA A 234 4.27 36.93 6.93
N PRO A 235 4.27 36.26 8.09
CA PRO A 235 4.83 34.92 8.22
C PRO A 235 4.16 33.93 7.25
N VAL A 236 4.90 32.93 6.79
CA VAL A 236 4.40 31.94 5.80
C VAL A 236 3.08 31.29 6.25
N HIS A 237 2.99 30.85 7.50
CA HIS A 237 1.76 30.24 8.03
C HIS A 237 0.55 31.17 7.98
N VAL A 238 0.74 32.49 8.19
CA VAL A 238 -0.33 33.50 8.09
C VAL A 238 -0.81 33.63 6.65
N LEU A 239 0.11 33.64 5.67
CA LEU A 239 -0.26 33.70 4.25
C LEU A 239 -1.09 32.46 3.84
N LEU A 240 -0.65 31.26 4.25
CA LEU A 240 -1.34 30.01 3.94
C LEU A 240 -2.76 29.97 4.54
N ILE A 241 -2.91 30.35 5.81
CA ILE A 241 -4.23 30.40 6.46
C ILE A 241 -5.14 31.40 5.76
N ASN A 242 -4.64 32.57 5.37
CA ASN A 242 -5.45 33.57 4.67
C ASN A 242 -5.80 33.16 3.23
N LEU A 243 -4.96 32.39 2.54
CA LEU A 243 -5.31 31.74 1.26
C LEU A 243 -6.41 30.69 1.45
N ILE A 244 -6.28 29.82 2.46
CA ILE A 244 -7.25 28.76 2.74
C ILE A 244 -8.61 29.37 3.11
N LYS A 245 -8.63 30.41 3.96
CA LYS A 245 -9.85 31.15 4.33
C LYS A 245 -10.46 31.99 3.20
N GLY A 246 -9.73 32.23 2.12
CA GLY A 246 -10.15 33.12 1.04
C GLY A 246 -10.07 34.62 1.36
N ASN A 247 -9.30 35.00 2.39
CA ASN A 247 -8.95 36.41 2.63
C ASN A 247 -7.93 36.92 1.60
N LEU A 248 -6.99 36.05 1.20
CA LEU A 248 -6.07 36.25 0.09
C LEU A 248 -6.58 35.47 -1.12
N LEU A 249 -6.67 36.12 -2.28
CA LEU A 249 -7.14 35.55 -3.54
C LEU A 249 -8.43 34.72 -3.38
N PRO A 250 -9.59 35.38 -3.15
CA PRO A 250 -10.86 34.70 -2.89
C PRO A 250 -11.26 33.71 -4.00
N SER A 251 -10.96 34.04 -5.26
CA SER A 251 -11.27 33.19 -6.43
C SER A 251 -10.29 32.03 -6.65
N ALA A 252 -9.22 31.93 -5.86
CA ALA A 252 -8.24 30.85 -6.02
C ALA A 252 -8.80 29.52 -5.53
N LEU A 253 -8.55 28.46 -6.29
CA LEU A 253 -8.79 27.08 -5.89
C LEU A 253 -7.66 26.60 -4.98
N ILE A 254 -8.01 25.81 -3.96
CA ILE A 254 -7.07 25.25 -3.00
C ILE A 254 -7.22 23.72 -2.98
N TRP A 255 -6.12 23.01 -3.19
CA TRP A 255 -6.05 21.56 -3.01
C TRP A 255 -5.03 21.23 -1.93
N ILE A 256 -5.45 20.55 -0.86
CA ILE A 256 -4.58 20.12 0.23
C ILE A 256 -4.52 18.59 0.22
N THR A 257 -3.32 18.01 0.27
CA THR A 257 -3.16 16.57 0.50
C THR A 257 -2.63 16.33 1.91
N SER A 258 -3.14 15.29 2.58
CA SER A 258 -2.75 14.97 3.95
C SER A 258 -2.93 13.50 4.28
N ARG A 259 -2.12 12.98 5.22
CA ARG A 259 -2.55 11.81 6.00
C ARG A 259 -3.77 12.16 6.87
N PRO A 260 -4.70 11.21 7.10
CA PRO A 260 -5.89 11.47 7.91
C PRO A 260 -5.59 12.08 9.28
N ALA A 261 -4.57 11.59 9.98
CA ALA A 261 -4.19 12.07 11.32
C ALA A 261 -3.82 13.58 11.38
N ALA A 262 -3.32 14.15 10.29
CA ALA A 262 -2.95 15.55 10.19
C ALA A 262 -4.05 16.43 9.56
N ALA A 263 -5.10 15.83 9.00
CA ALA A 263 -6.16 16.53 8.29
C ALA A 263 -6.96 17.48 9.21
N ASP A 264 -7.07 17.16 10.51
CA ASP A 264 -7.72 17.98 11.55
C ASP A 264 -7.06 19.36 11.75
N GLN A 265 -5.84 19.55 11.26
CA GLN A 265 -5.20 20.87 11.31
C GLN A 265 -5.96 21.91 10.48
N ILE A 266 -6.76 21.46 9.50
CA ILE A 266 -7.62 22.32 8.69
C ILE A 266 -9.05 22.23 9.24
N PRO A 267 -9.63 23.34 9.70
CA PRO A 267 -11.02 23.35 10.18
C PRO A 267 -11.99 22.91 9.09
N SER A 268 -13.04 22.16 9.45
CA SER A 268 -14.01 21.63 8.49
C SER A 268 -14.79 22.73 7.78
N GLU A 269 -15.00 23.88 8.43
CA GLU A 269 -15.60 25.08 7.82
C GLU A 269 -14.76 25.67 6.68
N CYS A 270 -13.47 25.33 6.60
CA CYS A 270 -12.59 25.75 5.52
C CYS A 270 -12.54 24.74 4.36
N VAL A 271 -13.27 23.63 4.43
CA VAL A 271 -13.19 22.54 3.43
C VAL A 271 -14.55 22.35 2.77
N HIS A 272 -14.62 22.53 1.46
CA HIS A 272 -15.86 22.36 0.69
C HIS A 272 -16.07 20.90 0.29
N ARG A 273 -14.97 20.18 0.01
CA ARG A 273 -15.01 18.77 -0.36
C ARG A 273 -13.84 18.01 0.28
N VAL A 274 -14.15 16.85 0.84
CA VAL A 274 -13.15 15.87 1.28
C VAL A 274 -13.11 14.75 0.24
N THR A 275 -11.92 14.36 -0.18
CA THR A 275 -11.74 13.15 -1.01
C THR A 275 -10.79 12.19 -0.33
N GLU A 276 -10.92 10.90 -0.61
CA GLU A 276 -10.06 9.86 -0.04
C GLU A 276 -9.41 9.05 -1.17
N VAL A 277 -8.08 8.98 -1.16
CA VAL A 277 -7.35 8.08 -2.05
C VAL A 277 -7.35 6.69 -1.41
N ARG A 278 -8.05 5.75 -2.04
CA ARG A 278 -8.16 4.38 -1.55
C ARG A 278 -6.98 3.52 -2.00
N GLY A 279 -6.36 3.79 -3.15
CA GLY A 279 -5.21 3.01 -3.65
C GLY A 279 -5.57 2.18 -4.88
N PHE A 280 -4.90 1.04 -5.07
CA PHE A 280 -5.12 0.13 -6.19
C PHE A 280 -6.14 -0.96 -5.86
N ASN A 281 -7.20 -1.05 -6.66
CA ASN A 281 -8.01 -2.27 -6.75
C ASN A 281 -7.26 -3.40 -7.46
N ASP A 282 -7.79 -4.62 -7.42
CA ASP A 282 -7.10 -5.79 -7.98
C ASP A 282 -6.72 -5.64 -9.47
N PRO A 283 -7.60 -5.13 -10.37
CA PRO A 283 -7.21 -4.80 -11.74
C PRO A 283 -6.06 -3.80 -11.85
N GLN A 284 -6.08 -2.72 -11.06
CA GLN A 284 -5.04 -1.68 -11.05
C GLN A 284 -3.70 -2.22 -10.55
N LYS A 285 -3.70 -3.13 -9.56
CA LYS A 285 -2.47 -3.81 -9.11
C LYS A 285 -1.79 -4.51 -10.28
N GLU A 286 -2.55 -5.29 -11.04
CA GLU A 286 -2.01 -6.02 -12.19
C GLU A 286 -1.55 -5.09 -13.32
N GLU A 287 -2.33 -4.03 -13.60
CA GLU A 287 -1.95 -3.01 -14.57
C GLU A 287 -0.61 -2.37 -14.22
N TYR A 288 -0.41 -2.01 -12.94
CA TYR A 288 0.85 -1.46 -12.46
C TYR A 288 2.03 -2.40 -12.75
N PHE A 289 1.92 -3.68 -12.40
CA PHE A 289 3.01 -4.64 -12.64
C PHE A 289 3.31 -4.82 -14.14
N ARG A 290 2.27 -4.87 -14.99
CA ARG A 290 2.45 -4.98 -16.45
C ARG A 290 3.07 -3.75 -17.08
N LYS A 291 2.79 -2.55 -16.55
CA LYS A 291 3.41 -1.29 -16.98
C LYS A 291 4.86 -1.16 -16.50
N ARG A 292 5.13 -1.57 -15.26
CA ARG A 292 6.43 -1.42 -14.61
C ARG A 292 7.47 -2.41 -15.11
N ILE A 293 7.06 -3.61 -15.52
CA ILE A 293 7.95 -4.71 -15.92
C ILE A 293 7.82 -4.92 -17.43
N SER A 294 8.91 -4.67 -18.15
CA SER A 294 8.91 -4.72 -19.62
C SER A 294 8.60 -6.13 -20.16
N ASP A 295 9.13 -7.18 -19.52
CA ASP A 295 8.84 -8.57 -19.87
C ASP A 295 7.48 -9.00 -19.30
N GLN A 296 6.50 -9.17 -20.20
CA GLN A 296 5.13 -9.56 -19.84
C GLN A 296 5.03 -10.99 -19.28
N ASN A 297 5.94 -11.90 -19.64
CA ASN A 297 5.95 -13.24 -19.06
C ASN A 297 6.41 -13.19 -17.60
N LEU A 298 7.47 -12.42 -17.32
CA LEU A 298 7.94 -12.17 -15.97
C LEU A 298 6.88 -11.43 -15.14
N ALA A 299 6.23 -10.40 -15.70
CA ALA A 299 5.14 -9.68 -15.04
C ALA A 299 4.00 -10.62 -14.64
N ASN A 300 3.55 -11.50 -15.54
CA ASN A 300 2.49 -12.46 -15.25
C ASN A 300 2.90 -13.50 -14.20
N LYS A 301 4.16 -13.96 -14.21
CA LYS A 301 4.71 -14.84 -13.16
C LYS A 301 4.69 -14.15 -11.79
N ILE A 302 5.13 -12.89 -11.73
CA ILE A 302 5.14 -12.08 -10.49
C ILE A 302 3.73 -11.86 -9.97
N ILE A 303 2.78 -11.49 -10.83
CA ILE A 303 1.37 -11.32 -10.46
C ILE A 303 0.80 -12.62 -9.90
N THR A 304 1.06 -13.76 -10.56
CA THR A 304 0.59 -15.08 -10.12
C THR A 304 1.17 -15.43 -8.75
N HIS A 305 2.47 -15.21 -8.57
CA HIS A 305 3.15 -15.45 -7.31
C HIS A 305 2.61 -14.56 -6.17
N LEU A 306 2.45 -13.26 -6.40
CA LEU A 306 1.87 -12.34 -5.41
C LEU A 306 0.44 -12.75 -5.06
N LYS A 307 -0.40 -13.12 -6.04
CA LYS A 307 -1.76 -13.62 -5.76
C LYS A 307 -1.77 -14.88 -4.89
N SER A 308 -0.75 -15.74 -4.99
CA SER A 308 -0.62 -16.90 -4.08
C SER A 308 -0.23 -16.50 -2.64
N LEU A 309 0.32 -15.29 -2.46
CA LEU A 309 0.69 -14.72 -1.16
C LEU A 309 -0.30 -13.62 -0.77
N ARG A 310 -1.49 -14.03 -0.31
CA ARG A 310 -2.62 -13.13 0.02
C ARG A 310 -2.23 -11.92 0.87
N SER A 311 -1.44 -12.11 1.93
CA SER A 311 -1.00 -11.02 2.81
C SER A 311 -0.20 -9.95 2.04
N LEU A 312 0.77 -10.35 1.22
CA LEU A 312 1.55 -9.42 0.39
C LEU A 312 0.70 -8.78 -0.70
N TYR A 313 -0.21 -9.53 -1.34
CA TYR A 313 -1.10 -9.01 -2.37
C TYR A 313 -2.10 -7.98 -1.83
N ILE A 314 -2.50 -8.12 -0.56
CA ILE A 314 -3.31 -7.13 0.15
C ILE A 314 -2.50 -5.86 0.40
N MET A 315 -1.24 -5.97 0.82
CA MET A 315 -0.38 -4.80 1.00
C MET A 315 -0.18 -4.04 -0.32
N CYS A 316 -0.13 -4.74 -1.47
CA CYS A 316 -0.10 -4.13 -2.81
C CYS A 316 -1.33 -3.26 -3.15
N HIS A 317 -2.33 -3.14 -2.27
CA HIS A 317 -3.31 -2.06 -2.36
C HIS A 317 -2.66 -0.67 -2.30
N ILE A 318 -1.56 -0.53 -1.56
CA ILE A 318 -0.76 0.70 -1.56
C ILE A 318 0.33 0.60 -2.64
N PRO A 319 0.37 1.56 -3.60
CA PRO A 319 1.32 1.54 -4.72
C PRO A 319 2.80 1.40 -4.31
N VAL A 320 3.22 1.93 -3.16
CA VAL A 320 4.60 1.76 -2.69
C VAL A 320 4.97 0.30 -2.45
N PHE A 321 4.05 -0.54 -1.96
CA PHE A 321 4.29 -1.98 -1.78
C PHE A 321 4.32 -2.70 -3.13
N CYS A 322 3.53 -2.27 -4.13
CA CYS A 322 3.67 -2.76 -5.50
C CYS A 322 5.06 -2.43 -6.05
N TRP A 323 5.56 -1.22 -5.80
CA TRP A 323 6.88 -0.80 -6.24
C TRP A 323 8.01 -1.61 -5.60
N ILE A 324 7.98 -1.81 -4.28
CA ILE A 324 8.96 -2.65 -3.56
C ILE A 324 8.89 -4.09 -4.08
N SER A 325 7.68 -4.65 -4.19
CA SER A 325 7.47 -6.03 -4.66
C SER A 325 7.98 -6.22 -6.09
N ALA A 326 7.73 -5.25 -6.97
CA ALA A 326 8.26 -5.27 -8.32
C ALA A 326 9.79 -5.22 -8.32
N ALA A 327 10.40 -4.30 -7.55
CA ALA A 327 11.85 -4.15 -7.50
C ALA A 327 12.57 -5.43 -7.01
N VAL A 328 11.99 -6.13 -6.04
CA VAL A 328 12.54 -7.37 -5.49
C VAL A 328 12.29 -8.56 -6.41
N LEU A 329 11.02 -8.82 -6.77
CA LEU A 329 10.65 -10.01 -7.50
C LEU A 329 11.14 -9.98 -8.96
N GLU A 330 11.26 -8.81 -9.58
CA GLU A 330 11.86 -8.66 -10.92
C GLU A 330 13.30 -9.20 -10.95
N ARG A 331 14.11 -8.96 -9.90
CA ARG A 331 15.48 -9.47 -9.82
C ARG A 331 15.55 -10.95 -9.49
N MET A 332 14.72 -11.41 -8.56
CA MET A 332 14.76 -12.80 -8.10
C MET A 332 14.18 -13.80 -9.11
N LEU A 333 13.15 -13.39 -9.87
CA LEU A 333 12.50 -14.26 -10.86
C LEU A 333 13.04 -14.04 -12.28
N GLY A 334 13.82 -12.98 -12.51
CA GLY A 334 14.39 -12.60 -13.81
C GLY A 334 15.78 -13.15 -14.10
N GLU A 335 16.19 -14.26 -13.47
CA GLU A 335 17.48 -14.96 -13.66
C GLU A 335 18.73 -14.31 -13.02
N ALA A 336 18.61 -13.15 -12.36
CA ALA A 336 19.75 -12.39 -11.83
C ALA A 336 20.27 -12.84 -10.45
N GLU A 337 19.44 -13.45 -9.61
CA GLU A 337 19.83 -13.91 -8.26
C GLU A 337 19.15 -15.26 -7.92
N SER A 338 19.92 -16.30 -7.59
CA SER A 338 19.39 -17.59 -7.12
C SER A 338 19.20 -17.54 -5.60
N GLY A 339 17.96 -17.36 -5.14
CA GLY A 339 17.61 -17.31 -3.71
C GLY A 339 16.19 -17.79 -3.43
N GLU A 340 15.85 -17.99 -2.15
CA GLU A 340 14.48 -18.31 -1.75
C GLU A 340 13.58 -17.09 -2.00
N ILE A 341 12.45 -17.27 -2.70
CA ILE A 341 11.53 -16.18 -3.01
C ILE A 341 10.84 -15.70 -1.71
N PRO A 342 10.81 -14.38 -1.44
CA PRO A 342 10.23 -13.83 -0.21
C PRO A 342 8.74 -14.14 -0.09
N LYS A 343 8.35 -14.71 1.06
CA LYS A 343 6.97 -15.07 1.41
C LYS A 343 6.35 -14.13 2.44
N THR A 344 7.17 -13.48 3.26
CA THR A 344 6.73 -12.54 4.29
C THR A 344 7.09 -11.10 3.95
N LEU A 345 6.50 -10.14 4.66
CA LEU A 345 6.81 -8.73 4.45
C LEU A 345 8.23 -8.43 4.89
N THR A 346 8.69 -9.02 5.99
CA THR A 346 10.07 -8.85 6.46
C THR A 346 11.08 -9.38 5.46
N GLN A 347 10.81 -10.54 4.85
CA GLN A 347 11.66 -11.08 3.78
C GLN A 347 11.72 -10.14 2.58
N MET A 348 10.57 -9.61 2.15
CA MET A 348 10.50 -8.67 1.02
C MET A 348 11.37 -7.43 1.27
N TYR A 349 11.30 -6.83 2.46
CA TYR A 349 12.09 -5.65 2.81
C TYR A 349 13.58 -5.97 3.01
N THR A 350 13.89 -7.14 3.58
CA THR A 350 15.29 -7.59 3.75
C THR A 350 15.95 -7.81 2.39
N HIS A 351 15.27 -8.47 1.45
CA HIS A 351 15.76 -8.62 0.08
C HIS A 351 15.88 -7.27 -0.64
N PHE A 352 14.90 -6.37 -0.46
CA PHE A 352 14.99 -5.02 -0.99
C PHE A 352 16.26 -4.30 -0.51
N LEU A 353 16.56 -4.37 0.79
CA LEU A 353 17.76 -3.78 1.38
C LEU A 353 19.06 -4.40 0.82
N ILE A 354 19.11 -5.73 0.68
CA ILE A 354 20.25 -6.45 0.09
C ILE A 354 20.48 -5.99 -1.36
N ILE A 355 19.41 -5.97 -2.16
CA ILE A 355 19.44 -5.52 -3.56
C ILE A 355 19.97 -4.10 -3.66
N GLN A 356 19.48 -3.17 -2.83
CA GLN A 356 19.99 -1.80 -2.83
C GLN A 356 21.48 -1.75 -2.44
N THR A 357 21.87 -2.48 -1.40
CA THR A 357 23.27 -2.53 -0.91
C THR A 357 24.22 -3.10 -1.96
N ASN A 358 23.81 -4.12 -2.71
CA ASN A 358 24.59 -4.67 -3.82
C ASN A 358 24.76 -3.65 -4.95
N ILE A 359 23.67 -2.96 -5.34
CA ILE A 359 23.74 -1.88 -6.34
C ILE A 359 24.69 -0.77 -5.89
N ILE A 360 24.64 -0.44 -4.59
CA ILE A 360 25.53 0.55 -3.97
C ILE A 360 26.99 0.09 -4.07
N ARG A 361 27.30 -1.16 -3.72
CA ARG A 361 28.65 -1.73 -3.77
C ARG A 361 29.23 -1.75 -5.19
N GLU A 362 28.43 -2.12 -6.19
CA GLU A 362 28.85 -2.11 -7.60
C GLU A 362 29.17 -0.71 -8.11
N LYS A 363 28.41 0.31 -7.68
CA LYS A 363 28.59 1.69 -8.14
C LYS A 363 29.70 2.44 -7.41
N TYR A 364 30.03 2.05 -6.18
CA TYR A 364 31.02 2.71 -5.33
C TYR A 364 32.05 1.69 -4.82
N LEU A 365 33.05 1.38 -5.66
CA LEU A 365 34.15 0.46 -5.35
C LEU A 365 35.10 0.98 -4.25
N GLN A 366 35.12 2.28 -3.98
CA GLN A 366 35.95 2.93 -2.96
C GLN A 366 35.11 3.41 -1.77
N LYS A 367 34.40 2.49 -1.10
CA LYS A 367 33.77 2.82 0.19
C LYS A 367 34.84 2.95 1.28
N GLN A 368 34.79 4.01 2.08
CA GLN A 368 35.56 4.09 3.33
C GLN A 368 34.88 3.33 4.47
N GLU A 369 33.55 3.27 4.50
CA GLU A 369 32.77 2.61 5.55
C GLU A 369 32.20 1.26 5.09
N SER A 370 32.05 0.33 6.04
CA SER A 370 31.43 -0.97 5.79
C SER A 370 29.92 -0.83 5.56
N ASP A 371 29.33 -1.76 4.77
CA ASP A 371 27.89 -1.81 4.55
C ASP A 371 27.11 -1.88 5.88
N GLU A 372 27.69 -2.58 6.86
CA GLU A 372 27.16 -2.77 8.20
C GLU A 372 27.11 -1.47 9.01
N GLU A 373 28.15 -0.65 8.94
CA GLU A 373 28.24 0.64 9.64
C GLU A 373 27.22 1.65 9.10
N MET A 374 27.12 1.72 7.77
CA MET A 374 26.10 2.52 7.08
C MET A 374 24.69 2.14 7.53
N LEU A 375 24.37 0.84 7.53
CA LEU A 375 23.05 0.35 7.92
C LEU A 375 22.73 0.63 9.39
N LEU A 376 23.73 0.54 10.28
CA LEU A 376 23.56 0.90 11.69
C LEU A 376 23.27 2.39 11.88
N LYS A 377 24.01 3.28 11.23
CA LYS A 377 23.77 4.73 11.31
C LYS A 377 22.39 5.11 10.75
N LEU A 378 22.03 4.59 9.56
CA LEU A 378 20.71 4.81 8.97
C LEU A 378 19.59 4.22 9.83
N GLY A 379 19.80 3.05 10.41
CA GLY A 379 18.85 2.42 11.32
C GLY A 379 18.66 3.17 12.64
N LYS A 380 19.75 3.71 13.22
CA LYS A 380 19.71 4.59 14.40
C LYS A 380 18.89 5.85 14.12
N LEU A 381 19.16 6.51 12.98
CA LEU A 381 18.38 7.66 12.51
C LEU A 381 16.91 7.30 12.33
N ALA A 382 16.62 6.20 11.66
CA ALA A 382 15.25 5.73 11.43
C ALA A 382 14.50 5.49 12.75
N PHE A 383 15.15 4.84 13.72
CA PHE A 383 14.59 4.57 15.04
C PHE A 383 14.28 5.86 15.82
N GLN A 384 15.25 6.77 15.93
CA GLN A 384 15.05 8.04 16.65
C GLN A 384 13.96 8.90 16.02
N GLN A 385 13.91 9.00 14.69
CA GLN A 385 12.89 9.78 14.00
C GLN A 385 11.52 9.10 14.07
N LEU A 386 11.47 7.75 14.14
CA LEU A 386 10.22 7.01 14.37
C LEU A 386 9.67 7.29 15.77
N GLU A 387 10.52 7.34 16.80
CA GLU A 387 10.11 7.70 18.17
C GLU A 387 9.62 9.15 18.26
N LYS A 388 10.28 10.07 17.55
CA LYS A 388 9.87 11.48 17.42
C LYS A 388 8.62 11.66 16.53
N GLN A 389 8.18 10.61 15.80
CA GLN A 389 7.12 10.64 14.78
C GLN A 389 7.37 11.64 13.65
N ASN A 390 8.64 11.84 13.30
CA ASN A 390 9.07 12.70 12.20
C ASN A 390 9.19 11.91 10.90
N LEU A 391 8.63 12.46 9.81
CA LEU A 391 8.76 11.91 8.45
C LEU A 391 9.92 12.51 7.64
N ILE A 392 10.24 13.77 7.94
CA ILE A 392 11.36 14.51 7.36
C ILE A 392 12.33 14.85 8.48
N PHE A 393 13.58 15.11 8.15
CA PHE A 393 14.62 15.49 9.10
C PHE A 393 15.71 16.33 8.42
N TYR A 394 16.53 17.01 9.22
CA TYR A 394 17.50 18.02 8.76
C TYR A 394 18.93 17.63 9.13
N GLU A 395 19.89 18.46 8.75
CA GLU A 395 21.32 18.19 9.03
C GLU A 395 21.61 18.03 10.53
N GLU A 396 20.87 18.70 11.41
CA GLU A 396 21.02 18.55 12.86
C GLU A 396 20.67 17.13 13.32
N ASP A 397 19.60 16.56 12.76
CA ASP A 397 19.15 15.20 13.05
C ASP A 397 20.17 14.15 12.55
N LEU A 398 20.83 14.43 11.42
CA LEU A 398 21.91 13.58 10.87
C LEU A 398 23.15 13.61 11.78
N ARG A 399 23.56 14.80 12.23
CA ARG A 399 24.69 14.98 13.14
C ARG A 399 24.47 14.29 14.49
N GLU A 400 23.23 14.26 15.00
CA GLU A 400 22.86 13.49 16.20
C GLU A 400 23.08 11.96 16.04
N CYS A 401 23.04 11.48 14.80
CA CYS A 401 23.21 10.08 14.43
C CYS A 401 24.62 9.73 13.91
N ASP A 402 25.59 10.65 14.05
CA ASP A 402 26.96 10.47 13.55
C ASP A 402 27.03 10.30 12.02
N ILE A 403 26.09 10.91 11.29
CA ILE A 403 26.08 10.97 9.83
C ILE A 403 26.46 12.39 9.38
N ASP A 404 27.56 12.52 8.64
CA ASP A 404 27.94 13.80 8.05
C ASP A 404 27.09 14.13 6.80
N VAL A 405 26.97 15.41 6.45
CA VAL A 405 26.23 15.89 5.28
C VAL A 405 26.79 15.30 3.98
N THR A 406 28.10 15.08 3.90
CA THR A 406 28.74 14.43 2.73
C THR A 406 28.34 12.96 2.61
N GLU A 407 28.29 12.26 3.74
CA GLU A 407 27.86 10.87 3.86
C GLU A 407 26.37 10.72 3.53
N ALA A 408 25.53 11.63 4.03
CA ALA A 408 24.11 11.69 3.70
C ALA A 408 23.86 11.95 2.22
N ALA A 409 24.73 12.72 1.55
CA ALA A 409 24.67 12.93 0.10
C ALA A 409 25.06 11.66 -0.69
N VAL A 410 25.97 10.84 -0.14
CA VAL A 410 26.26 9.50 -0.68
C VAL A 410 25.05 8.59 -0.47
N TYR A 411 24.43 8.60 0.72
CA TYR A 411 23.24 7.82 0.99
C TYR A 411 22.08 8.22 0.07
N SER A 412 21.85 9.52 -0.12
CA SER A 412 20.79 10.03 -0.99
C SER A 412 21.06 9.80 -2.47
N GLY A 413 22.33 9.86 -2.89
CA GLY A 413 22.75 9.68 -4.29
C GLY A 413 22.88 8.22 -4.71
N VAL A 414 23.19 7.31 -3.78
CA VAL A 414 23.42 5.89 -4.08
C VAL A 414 22.25 5.01 -3.58
N CYS A 415 21.65 5.34 -2.44
CA CYS A 415 20.47 4.66 -1.87
C CYS A 415 19.18 5.43 -2.20
N THR A 416 19.01 5.95 -3.42
CA THR A 416 17.87 6.84 -3.78
C THR A 416 16.48 6.23 -3.51
N GLN A 417 16.43 4.91 -3.42
CA GLN A 417 15.26 4.08 -3.16
C GLN A 417 14.96 3.88 -1.66
N ILE A 418 15.88 4.28 -0.78
CA ILE A 418 15.80 4.19 0.68
C ILE A 418 15.77 5.59 1.29
N PHE A 419 16.72 6.44 0.89
CA PHE A 419 16.99 7.74 1.48
C PHE A 419 16.98 8.82 0.40
N ARG A 420 16.26 9.91 0.64
CA ARG A 420 16.16 11.03 -0.30
C ARG A 420 16.72 12.28 0.32
N GLU A 421 17.47 13.00 -0.50
CA GLU A 421 17.86 14.38 -0.29
C GLU A 421 17.09 15.21 -1.30
N GLU A 422 16.36 16.19 -0.81
CA GLU A 422 15.67 17.16 -1.63
C GLU A 422 16.29 18.53 -1.39
N PHE A 423 16.53 19.22 -2.49
CA PHE A 423 17.04 20.59 -2.45
C PHE A 423 15.89 21.51 -2.07
N GLY A 424 16.01 22.01 -0.87
CA GLY A 424 15.22 23.11 -0.39
C GLY A 424 15.59 24.45 -1.04
N LEU A 425 14.81 25.46 -0.68
CA LEU A 425 15.10 26.84 -1.02
C LEU A 425 16.48 27.25 -0.46
N HIS A 426 17.27 28.00 -1.23
CA HIS A 426 18.61 28.50 -0.84
C HIS A 426 19.65 27.41 -0.49
N GLN A 427 19.64 26.27 -1.20
CA GLN A 427 20.58 25.14 -0.99
C GLN A 427 20.48 24.43 0.36
N SER A 428 19.47 24.77 1.19
CA SER A 428 19.19 24.03 2.42
C SER A 428 18.67 22.63 2.07
N LYS A 429 19.17 21.59 2.75
CA LYS A 429 18.84 20.19 2.43
C LYS A 429 17.75 19.66 3.33
N VAL A 430 16.78 18.98 2.75
CA VAL A 430 15.76 18.21 3.48
C VAL A 430 15.97 16.75 3.21
N TYR A 431 15.91 15.93 4.26
CA TYR A 431 16.10 14.50 4.16
C TYR A 431 14.84 13.75 4.60
N CYS A 432 14.57 12.63 3.95
CA CYS A 432 13.51 11.70 4.35
C CYS A 432 13.80 10.29 3.85
N PHE A 433 13.17 9.31 4.47
CA PHE A 433 13.08 7.98 3.89
C PHE A 433 12.02 7.98 2.78
N VAL A 434 12.22 7.17 1.73
CA VAL A 434 11.27 7.11 0.58
C VAL A 434 9.85 6.76 1.03
N HIS A 435 9.73 5.97 2.09
CA HIS A 435 8.46 5.61 2.69
C HIS A 435 8.62 5.30 4.19
N LEU A 436 7.57 5.53 4.98
CA LEU A 436 7.55 5.25 6.42
C LEU A 436 7.86 3.78 6.73
N SER A 437 7.36 2.85 5.91
CA SER A 437 7.65 1.41 6.10
C SER A 437 9.13 1.07 5.97
N ILE A 438 9.91 1.81 5.17
CA ILE A 438 11.36 1.64 5.07
C ILE A 438 12.03 2.14 6.35
N GLN A 439 11.57 3.27 6.88
CA GLN A 439 12.01 3.79 8.18
C GLN A 439 11.70 2.80 9.31
N GLU A 440 10.50 2.23 9.35
CA GLU A 440 10.11 1.21 10.33
C GLU A 440 10.95 -0.07 10.22
N HIS A 441 11.26 -0.52 9.00
CA HIS A 441 12.12 -1.69 8.77
C HIS A 441 13.57 -1.44 9.24
N LEU A 442 14.15 -0.29 8.88
CA LEU A 442 15.51 0.09 9.30
C LEU A 442 15.60 0.30 10.81
N ALA A 443 14.57 0.88 11.42
CA ALA A 443 14.46 1.01 12.87
C ALA A 443 14.43 -0.37 13.54
N ALA A 444 13.62 -1.31 13.02
CA ALA A 444 13.57 -2.68 13.53
C ALA A 444 14.91 -3.41 13.39
N LEU A 445 15.59 -3.23 12.25
CA LEU A 445 16.93 -3.75 12.02
C LEU A 445 17.93 -3.18 13.03
N TYR A 446 17.89 -1.88 13.32
CA TYR A 446 18.75 -1.27 14.33
C TYR A 446 18.55 -1.86 15.72
N VAL A 447 17.29 -2.03 16.16
CA VAL A 447 16.99 -2.66 17.46
C VAL A 447 17.54 -4.09 17.52
N HIS A 448 17.28 -4.87 16.46
CA HIS A 448 17.75 -6.25 16.38
C HIS A 448 19.29 -6.34 16.42
N LEU A 449 19.98 -5.58 15.56
CA LEU A 449 21.44 -5.58 15.47
C LEU A 449 22.12 -5.07 16.75
N THR A 450 21.57 -4.02 17.36
CA THR A 450 22.10 -3.47 18.62
C THR A 450 22.00 -4.49 19.73
N PHE A 451 20.88 -5.21 19.84
CA PHE A 451 20.75 -6.29 20.80
C PHE A 451 21.78 -7.42 20.53
N MET A 452 21.89 -7.87 19.28
CA MET A 452 22.81 -8.96 18.92
C MET A 452 24.28 -8.63 19.24
N LYS A 453 24.69 -7.36 19.10
CA LYS A 453 26.07 -6.91 19.34
C LYS A 453 26.34 -6.51 20.78
N GLU A 454 25.42 -5.76 21.40
CA GLU A 454 25.65 -5.08 22.68
C GLU A 454 24.84 -5.66 23.83
N GLN A 455 23.90 -6.58 23.57
CA GLN A 455 22.93 -7.12 24.55
C GLN A 455 22.12 -6.01 25.25
N ARG A 456 21.82 -4.94 24.51
CA ARG A 456 21.04 -3.78 24.99
C ARG A 456 19.66 -3.73 24.35
N ASP A 457 18.68 -3.36 25.17
CA ASP A 457 17.34 -3.01 24.71
C ASP A 457 17.19 -1.49 24.60
N VAL A 458 17.32 -0.99 23.37
CA VAL A 458 17.16 0.44 23.06
C VAL A 458 15.72 0.93 23.29
N LEU A 459 14.73 0.03 23.39
CA LEU A 459 13.33 0.39 23.68
C LEU A 459 13.10 0.73 25.16
N LYS A 460 14.00 0.31 26.06
CA LYS A 460 13.95 0.53 27.51
C LYS A 460 15.18 1.29 28.02
N GLN A 461 15.50 2.44 27.42
CA GLN A 461 16.61 3.29 27.85
C GLN A 461 17.96 2.54 27.93
N ASN A 462 18.24 1.62 27.01
CA ASN A 462 19.48 0.83 26.96
C ASN A 462 19.72 -0.09 28.17
N GLN A 463 18.65 -0.60 28.79
CA GLN A 463 18.79 -1.65 29.80
C GLN A 463 19.44 -2.91 29.20
N VAL A 464 20.29 -3.57 29.99
CA VAL A 464 20.91 -4.85 29.61
C VAL A 464 19.82 -5.92 29.66
N CYS A 465 19.52 -6.53 28.52
CA CYS A 465 18.58 -7.64 28.41
C CYS A 465 19.35 -8.95 28.26
N ARG A 466 18.82 -10.05 28.81
CA ARG A 466 19.49 -11.35 28.76
C ARG A 466 19.10 -12.16 27.53
N THR A 467 17.90 -11.93 27.00
CA THR A 467 17.36 -12.67 25.87
C THR A 467 16.70 -11.72 24.86
N LEU A 468 16.62 -12.15 23.59
CA LEU A 468 15.86 -11.41 22.59
C LEU A 468 14.35 -11.45 22.88
N SER A 469 13.87 -12.50 23.56
CA SER A 469 12.47 -12.57 24.01
C SER A 469 12.11 -11.42 24.95
N ASP A 470 13.05 -10.93 25.77
CA ASP A 470 12.86 -9.73 26.58
C ASP A 470 12.65 -8.47 25.71
N VAL A 471 13.47 -8.29 24.68
CA VAL A 471 13.36 -7.17 23.71
C VAL A 471 12.04 -7.25 22.95
N HIS A 472 11.64 -8.45 22.51
CA HIS A 472 10.36 -8.66 21.85
C HIS A 472 9.19 -8.30 22.77
N ARG A 473 9.22 -8.69 24.05
CA ARG A 473 8.20 -8.30 25.03
C ARG A 473 8.13 -6.78 25.19
N SER A 474 9.28 -6.11 25.32
CA SER A 474 9.36 -4.64 25.36
C SER A 474 8.70 -4.00 24.13
N ALA A 475 8.99 -4.52 22.93
CA ALA A 475 8.43 -4.02 21.68
C ALA A 475 6.92 -4.24 21.59
N ILE A 476 6.44 -5.44 21.94
CA ILE A 476 5.01 -5.79 21.95
C ILE A 476 4.25 -4.86 22.90
N ASP A 477 4.74 -4.68 24.13
CA ASP A 477 4.10 -3.81 25.11
C ASP A 477 4.07 -2.35 24.66
N LYS A 478 5.15 -1.86 24.04
CA LYS A 478 5.23 -0.49 23.51
C LYS A 478 4.26 -0.29 22.35
N ALA A 479 4.18 -1.25 21.43
CA ALA A 479 3.22 -1.21 20.31
C ALA A 479 1.77 -1.27 20.81
N LEU A 480 1.46 -2.14 21.77
CA LEU A 480 0.12 -2.24 22.35
C LEU A 480 -0.30 -0.98 23.12
N LYS A 481 0.64 -0.22 23.70
CA LYS A 481 0.35 1.09 24.31
C LYS A 481 0.09 2.19 23.28
N SER A 482 0.55 2.03 22.04
CA SER A 482 0.32 2.99 20.97
C SER A 482 -1.17 3.12 20.64
N GLN A 483 -1.68 4.35 20.68
CA GLN A 483 -3.06 4.63 20.29
C GLN A 483 -3.23 4.63 18.76
N THR A 484 -2.25 5.16 18.03
CA THR A 484 -2.27 5.24 16.57
C THR A 484 -1.87 3.93 15.92
N GLY A 485 -1.03 3.11 16.56
CA GLY A 485 -0.46 1.90 15.96
C GLY A 485 0.77 2.18 15.08
N HIS A 486 1.41 3.33 15.24
CA HIS A 486 2.63 3.72 14.49
C HIS A 486 3.86 2.81 14.71
N LEU A 487 3.75 1.79 15.57
CA LEU A 487 4.80 0.80 15.82
C LEU A 487 4.40 -0.59 15.33
N ASP A 488 3.25 -0.72 14.67
CA ASP A 488 2.68 -2.01 14.31
C ASP A 488 3.53 -2.70 13.24
N LEU A 489 3.94 -1.97 12.20
CA LEU A 489 4.79 -2.52 11.14
C LEU A 489 6.25 -2.68 11.61
N PHE A 490 6.76 -1.73 12.39
CA PHE A 490 8.02 -1.89 13.12
C PHE A 490 8.06 -3.20 13.93
N LEU A 491 7.00 -3.52 14.68
CA LEU A 491 6.92 -4.75 15.47
C LEU A 491 6.93 -6.00 14.58
N ARG A 492 6.14 -6.00 13.49
CA ARG A 492 6.12 -7.09 12.50
C ARG A 492 7.53 -7.36 11.96
N PHE A 493 8.26 -6.30 11.58
CA PHE A 493 9.63 -6.42 11.09
C PHE A 493 10.58 -6.93 12.15
N LEU A 494 10.55 -6.39 13.37
CA LEU A 494 11.46 -6.79 14.45
C LEU A 494 11.34 -8.29 14.75
N LEU A 495 10.11 -8.78 14.83
CA LEU A 495 9.83 -10.19 15.07
C LEU A 495 10.24 -11.06 13.87
N GLY A 496 9.94 -10.63 12.64
CA GLY A 496 10.36 -11.34 11.44
C GLY A 496 11.89 -11.45 11.32
N LEU A 497 12.64 -10.39 11.65
CA LEU A 497 14.11 -10.37 11.60
C LEU A 497 14.74 -11.37 12.58
N SER A 498 14.02 -11.75 13.64
CA SER A 498 14.48 -12.76 14.61
C SER A 498 14.51 -14.19 14.08
N LEU A 499 13.89 -14.46 12.92
CA LEU A 499 13.93 -15.78 12.30
C LEU A 499 15.29 -16.12 11.73
N GLU A 500 15.71 -17.38 11.91
CA GLU A 500 16.99 -17.89 11.40
C GLU A 500 17.11 -17.74 9.87
N SER A 501 16.01 -17.90 9.12
CA SER A 501 15.99 -17.68 7.67
C SER A 501 16.32 -16.25 7.28
N ASN A 502 15.79 -15.26 8.01
CA ASN A 502 16.06 -13.85 7.76
C ASN A 502 17.45 -13.43 8.26
N GLN A 503 17.91 -14.02 9.36
CA GLN A 503 19.29 -13.85 9.84
C GLN A 503 20.31 -14.36 8.82
N LYS A 504 20.05 -15.52 8.18
CA LYS A 504 20.85 -16.05 7.06
C LYS A 504 20.95 -15.07 5.90
N LEU A 505 19.86 -14.39 5.55
CA LEU A 505 19.86 -13.35 4.52
C LEU A 505 20.73 -12.15 4.94
N LEU A 506 20.60 -11.71 6.19
CA LEU A 506 21.35 -10.57 6.73
C LEU A 506 22.86 -10.79 6.84
N HIS A 507 23.33 -12.05 6.91
CA HIS A 507 24.78 -12.35 6.89
C HIS A 507 25.50 -11.80 5.65
N SER A 508 24.78 -11.55 4.56
CA SER A 508 25.34 -10.88 3.37
C SER A 508 25.69 -9.40 3.61
N LEU A 509 25.09 -8.78 4.62
CA LEU A 509 25.19 -7.34 4.93
C LEU A 509 25.90 -7.05 6.26
N VAL A 510 25.77 -7.94 7.25
CA VAL A 510 26.23 -7.72 8.63
C VAL A 510 26.98 -8.95 9.14
N THR A 511 28.15 -8.72 9.73
CA THR A 511 28.95 -9.78 10.37
C THR A 511 28.38 -10.14 11.74
N GLN A 512 27.71 -11.30 11.86
CA GLN A 512 27.22 -11.76 13.16
C GLN A 512 28.37 -12.21 14.08
N THR A 513 28.39 -11.71 15.30
CA THR A 513 29.37 -12.05 16.35
C THR A 513 28.80 -12.95 17.46
N GLY A 514 27.56 -13.42 17.34
CA GLY A 514 26.93 -14.26 18.36
C GLY A 514 25.89 -15.21 17.77
N SER A 515 26.11 -16.52 17.99
CA SER A 515 25.07 -17.53 17.89
C SER A 515 24.22 -17.44 19.15
N SER A 516 23.01 -16.88 19.03
CA SER A 516 22.00 -17.10 20.06
C SER A 516 21.03 -18.16 19.54
N SER A 517 21.19 -19.40 19.99
CA SER A 517 20.16 -20.42 19.82
C SER A 517 18.93 -19.96 20.60
N GLN A 518 17.98 -19.31 19.92
CA GLN A 518 16.86 -18.68 20.60
C GLN A 518 15.58 -19.45 20.34
N ASN A 519 14.89 -19.71 21.45
CA ASN A 519 13.60 -20.34 21.39
C ASN A 519 12.53 -19.30 21.07
N LYS A 520 12.03 -19.30 19.82
CA LYS A 520 10.91 -18.46 19.39
C LYS A 520 9.64 -18.70 20.22
N ASP A 521 9.53 -19.87 20.85
CA ASP A 521 8.37 -20.30 21.62
C ASP A 521 8.02 -19.30 22.74
N GLU A 522 9.00 -18.73 23.45
CA GLU A 522 8.69 -17.78 24.53
C GLU A 522 8.00 -16.52 24.02
N THR A 523 8.41 -16.03 22.85
CA THR A 523 7.83 -14.84 22.22
C THR A 523 6.43 -15.18 21.69
N VAL A 524 6.30 -16.33 21.02
CA VAL A 524 5.03 -16.85 20.51
C VAL A 524 4.00 -17.02 21.63
N GLN A 525 4.38 -17.67 22.74
CA GLN A 525 3.51 -17.84 23.91
C GLN A 525 3.11 -16.50 24.53
N TYR A 526 4.02 -15.53 24.57
CA TYR A 526 3.69 -14.18 25.05
C TYR A 526 2.67 -13.48 24.13
N ILE A 527 2.84 -13.54 22.81
CA ILE A 527 1.88 -12.97 21.86
C ILE A 527 0.52 -13.65 22.01
N LYS A 528 0.49 -14.99 22.12
CA LYS A 528 -0.73 -15.76 22.33
C LYS A 528 -1.46 -15.32 23.61
N ALA A 529 -0.73 -15.14 24.71
CA ALA A 529 -1.28 -14.61 25.96
C ALA A 529 -1.80 -13.17 25.83
N LYS A 530 -1.22 -12.34 24.96
CA LYS A 530 -1.73 -10.99 24.67
C LYS A 530 -2.96 -10.98 23.79
N ILE A 531 -3.09 -11.90 22.85
CA ILE A 531 -4.28 -12.03 22.00
C ILE A 531 -5.50 -12.46 22.81
N SER A 532 -5.31 -13.27 23.86
CA SER A 532 -6.39 -13.68 24.76
C SER A 532 -6.86 -12.60 25.71
N GLU A 533 -6.10 -11.51 25.89
CA GLU A 533 -6.59 -10.29 26.53
C GLU A 533 -7.64 -9.64 25.60
N ASP A 534 -8.70 -9.02 26.15
CA ASP A 534 -9.76 -8.34 25.37
C ASP A 534 -9.22 -7.05 24.70
N LEU A 535 -8.48 -7.24 23.60
CA LEU A 535 -7.87 -6.18 22.82
C LEU A 535 -8.82 -5.70 21.71
N ARG A 536 -8.68 -4.42 21.33
CA ARG A 536 -9.32 -3.88 20.12
C ARG A 536 -8.91 -4.70 18.89
N ALA A 537 -9.85 -4.91 17.96
CA ALA A 537 -9.65 -5.74 16.76
C ALA A 537 -8.34 -5.43 16.02
N GLY A 538 -8.04 -4.16 15.78
CA GLY A 538 -6.82 -3.75 15.06
C GLY A 538 -5.52 -4.14 15.77
N LYS A 539 -5.49 -4.19 17.11
CA LYS A 539 -4.32 -4.65 17.86
C LYS A 539 -4.16 -6.17 17.77
N SER A 540 -5.26 -6.91 17.87
CA SER A 540 -5.26 -8.37 17.70
C SER A 540 -4.79 -8.77 16.31
N ILE A 541 -5.29 -8.12 15.25
CA ILE A 541 -4.84 -8.35 13.87
C ILE A 541 -3.33 -8.16 13.74
N ASN A 542 -2.81 -7.07 14.30
CA ASN A 542 -1.37 -6.83 14.26
C ASN A 542 -0.56 -7.96 14.92
N LEU A 543 -1.01 -8.45 16.08
CA LEU A 543 -0.38 -9.58 16.76
C LEU A 543 -0.47 -10.89 15.96
N PHE A 544 -1.57 -11.13 15.23
CA PHE A 544 -1.65 -12.27 14.32
C PHE A 544 -0.65 -12.15 13.15
N HIS A 545 -0.48 -10.95 12.58
CA HIS A 545 0.56 -10.73 11.58
C HIS A 545 1.97 -10.91 12.14
N CYS A 546 2.20 -10.56 13.40
CA CYS A 546 3.45 -10.83 14.09
C CYS A 546 3.75 -12.33 14.19
N LEU A 547 2.74 -13.16 14.45
CA LEU A 547 2.88 -14.63 14.46
C LEU A 547 3.16 -15.18 13.05
N ASN A 548 2.51 -14.61 12.02
CA ASN A 548 2.80 -14.94 10.63
C ASN A 548 4.25 -14.58 10.24
N GLU A 549 4.77 -13.43 10.65
CA GLU A 549 6.17 -13.04 10.43
C GLU A 549 7.16 -13.94 11.20
N LEU A 550 6.75 -14.60 12.29
CA LEU A 550 7.52 -15.61 13.02
C LEU A 550 7.43 -17.02 12.40
N GLY A 551 6.77 -17.17 11.24
CA GLY A 551 6.62 -18.45 10.56
C GLY A 551 5.95 -19.51 11.45
N ASP A 552 4.99 -19.08 12.28
CA ASP A 552 4.19 -19.97 13.12
C ASP A 552 2.97 -20.47 12.33
N ASP A 553 3.17 -21.51 11.51
CA ASP A 553 2.11 -22.11 10.69
C ASP A 553 1.07 -22.87 11.55
N SER A 554 1.40 -23.21 12.80
CA SER A 554 0.47 -23.86 13.73
C SER A 554 -0.56 -22.89 14.31
N LEU A 555 -0.46 -21.59 14.01
CA LEU A 555 -1.33 -20.55 14.53
C LEU A 555 -2.81 -20.90 14.41
N LEU A 556 -3.26 -21.36 13.24
CA LEU A 556 -4.67 -21.65 13.02
C LEU A 556 -5.13 -22.93 13.74
N GLU A 557 -4.29 -23.96 13.72
CA GLU A 557 -4.55 -25.24 14.39
C GLU A 557 -4.58 -25.07 15.91
N GLU A 558 -3.69 -24.25 16.46
CA GLU A 558 -3.62 -23.94 17.87
C GLU A 558 -4.70 -22.95 18.32
N ILE A 559 -5.12 -21.98 17.50
CA ILE A 559 -6.31 -21.16 17.78
C ILE A 559 -7.55 -22.06 17.88
N GLN A 560 -7.72 -23.01 16.97
CA GLN A 560 -8.81 -23.99 17.04
C GLN A 560 -8.73 -24.82 18.33
N GLN A 561 -7.53 -25.31 18.69
CA GLN A 561 -7.33 -26.07 19.94
C GLN A 561 -7.56 -25.22 21.20
N TYR A 562 -7.10 -23.97 21.20
CA TYR A 562 -7.26 -23.00 22.28
C TYR A 562 -8.74 -22.68 22.53
N LEU A 563 -9.48 -22.38 21.46
CA LEU A 563 -10.93 -22.11 21.52
C LEU A 563 -11.74 -23.34 21.96
N LYS A 564 -11.27 -24.55 21.63
CA LYS A 564 -11.87 -25.81 22.08
C LYS A 564 -11.57 -26.14 23.55
N SER A 565 -10.42 -25.72 24.07
CA SER A 565 -9.94 -26.13 25.40
C SER A 565 -10.76 -25.58 26.59
N GLY A 566 -11.71 -24.66 26.34
CA GLY A 566 -12.70 -24.21 27.33
C GLY A 566 -12.12 -23.44 28.53
N ALA A 567 -10.83 -23.08 28.52
CA ALA A 567 -10.10 -22.64 29.70
C ALA A 567 -10.27 -21.16 30.09
N GLN A 568 -10.75 -20.25 29.22
CA GLN A 568 -11.42 -18.96 29.59
C GLN A 568 -11.82 -18.10 28.37
N SER A 569 -12.93 -17.36 28.54
CA SER A 569 -13.61 -16.32 27.73
C SER A 569 -13.92 -16.61 26.24
N GLU A 570 -15.22 -16.48 25.89
CA GLU A 570 -15.68 -16.32 24.50
C GLU A 570 -14.89 -15.21 23.80
N LEU A 571 -14.51 -15.42 22.53
CA LEU A 571 -13.88 -14.35 21.74
C LEU A 571 -14.82 -13.14 21.67
N SER A 572 -14.30 -11.95 21.92
CA SER A 572 -15.04 -10.70 21.75
C SER A 572 -15.35 -10.45 20.27
N PRO A 573 -16.37 -9.64 19.94
CA PRO A 573 -16.71 -9.33 18.54
C PRO A 573 -15.52 -8.78 17.74
N SER A 574 -14.64 -8.03 18.39
CA SER A 574 -13.38 -7.54 17.81
C SER A 574 -12.41 -8.68 17.46
N GLN A 575 -12.27 -9.67 18.33
CA GLN A 575 -11.40 -10.82 18.11
C GLN A 575 -11.95 -11.70 16.98
N TRP A 576 -13.27 -11.87 16.87
CA TRP A 576 -13.89 -12.55 15.72
C TRP A 576 -13.61 -11.86 14.38
N SER A 577 -13.71 -10.53 14.34
CA SER A 577 -13.34 -9.77 13.14
C SER A 577 -11.84 -9.84 12.82
N ALA A 578 -10.98 -9.97 13.84
CA ALA A 578 -9.56 -10.21 13.64
C ALA A 578 -9.31 -11.61 13.08
N LEU A 579 -9.92 -12.65 13.64
CA LEU A 579 -9.81 -14.03 13.17
C LEU A 579 -10.32 -14.18 11.73
N ALA A 580 -11.48 -13.62 11.41
CA ALA A 580 -12.03 -13.64 10.07
C ALA A 580 -11.08 -12.99 9.05
N PHE A 581 -10.47 -11.85 9.44
CA PHE A 581 -9.47 -11.19 8.61
C PHE A 581 -8.22 -12.07 8.41
N VAL A 582 -7.69 -12.69 9.47
CA VAL A 582 -6.53 -13.59 9.38
C VAL A 582 -6.81 -14.78 8.46
N LEU A 583 -7.99 -15.39 8.59
CA LEU A 583 -8.42 -16.49 7.71
C LEU A 583 -8.45 -16.07 6.24
N LEU A 584 -9.02 -14.89 5.95
CA LEU A 584 -9.08 -14.32 4.60
C LEU A 584 -7.73 -13.90 4.02
N THR A 585 -6.75 -13.63 4.88
CA THR A 585 -5.43 -13.11 4.48
C THR A 585 -4.32 -14.15 4.54
N SER A 586 -4.60 -15.35 5.07
CA SER A 586 -3.67 -16.47 5.14
C SER A 586 -3.28 -16.98 3.74
N ALA A 587 -2.06 -17.52 3.63
CA ALA A 587 -1.52 -18.01 2.35
C ALA A 587 -2.10 -19.36 1.90
N GLN A 588 -2.79 -20.09 2.79
CA GLN A 588 -3.49 -21.31 2.43
C GLN A 588 -4.82 -20.96 1.77
N ASP A 589 -5.13 -21.60 0.64
CA ASP A 589 -6.49 -21.56 0.12
C ASP A 589 -7.44 -22.10 1.19
N LEU A 590 -8.50 -21.34 1.48
CA LEU A 590 -9.55 -21.74 2.42
C LEU A 590 -10.34 -22.91 1.80
N GLU A 591 -9.71 -24.08 1.71
CA GLU A 591 -10.30 -25.28 1.12
C GLU A 591 -11.54 -25.71 1.91
N GLU A 592 -11.44 -25.71 3.25
CA GLU A 592 -12.54 -26.02 4.14
C GLU A 592 -12.57 -25.07 5.35
N PHE A 593 -13.68 -24.35 5.50
CA PHE A 593 -14.00 -23.60 6.71
C PHE A 593 -15.12 -24.30 7.47
N ASP A 594 -14.87 -24.63 8.73
CA ASP A 594 -15.85 -25.23 9.64
C ASP A 594 -15.95 -24.36 10.90
N LEU A 595 -17.10 -23.70 11.07
CA LEU A 595 -17.31 -22.78 12.19
C LEU A 595 -17.26 -23.52 13.54
N ASN A 596 -17.68 -24.79 13.57
CA ASN A 596 -17.67 -25.62 14.78
C ASN A 596 -16.24 -25.99 15.23
N LYS A 597 -15.22 -25.76 14.40
CA LYS A 597 -13.81 -25.86 14.84
C LYS A 597 -13.39 -24.71 15.76
N TYR A 598 -14.12 -23.60 15.76
CA TYR A 598 -13.76 -22.37 16.49
C TYR A 598 -14.72 -22.02 17.63
N ILE A 599 -15.98 -22.47 17.56
CA ILE A 599 -16.99 -22.15 18.55
C ILE A 599 -17.97 -23.32 18.68
N THR A 600 -18.44 -23.58 19.90
CA THR A 600 -19.46 -24.60 20.12
C THR A 600 -20.84 -24.10 19.65
N PRO A 601 -21.68 -24.95 19.03
CA PRO A 601 -23.00 -24.55 18.50
C PRO A 601 -23.86 -23.71 19.45
N ASP A 602 -23.85 -24.04 20.74
CA ASP A 602 -24.63 -23.37 21.79
C ASP A 602 -24.23 -21.92 22.05
N LYS A 603 -23.04 -21.50 21.59
CA LYS A 603 -22.50 -20.16 21.80
C LYS A 603 -22.49 -19.29 20.55
N ILE A 604 -22.92 -19.82 19.41
CA ILE A 604 -22.95 -19.07 18.15
C ILE A 604 -24.05 -18.01 18.24
N ARG A 605 -23.64 -16.75 18.20
CA ARG A 605 -24.53 -15.59 18.13
C ARG A 605 -24.59 -15.05 16.71
N ASP A 606 -25.71 -14.45 16.35
CA ASP A 606 -25.94 -13.77 15.08
C ASP A 606 -24.80 -12.84 14.65
N GLU A 607 -24.25 -12.09 15.59
CA GLU A 607 -23.15 -11.15 15.34
C GLU A 607 -21.87 -11.86 14.85
N ILE A 608 -21.59 -13.07 15.35
CA ILE A 608 -20.42 -13.87 14.96
C ILE A 608 -20.59 -14.34 13.52
N LEU A 609 -21.77 -14.86 13.16
CA LEU A 609 -22.08 -15.29 11.80
C LEU A 609 -21.84 -14.18 10.79
N VAL A 610 -22.35 -12.97 11.05
CA VAL A 610 -22.14 -11.81 10.17
C VAL A 610 -20.65 -11.51 9.97
N ARG A 611 -19.84 -11.63 11.03
CA ARG A 611 -18.39 -11.34 10.97
C ARG A 611 -17.60 -12.39 10.20
N VAL A 612 -18.04 -13.65 10.17
CA VAL A 612 -17.38 -14.74 9.43
C VAL A 612 -17.95 -14.98 8.03
N MET A 613 -19.06 -14.31 7.65
CA MET A 613 -19.65 -14.39 6.30
C MET A 613 -18.65 -14.22 5.15
N PRO A 614 -17.70 -13.26 5.21
CA PRO A 614 -16.72 -13.13 4.13
C PRO A 614 -15.80 -14.35 4.02
N VAL A 615 -15.43 -14.98 5.16
CA VAL A 615 -14.64 -16.22 5.19
C VAL A 615 -15.41 -17.36 4.53
N ILE A 616 -16.70 -17.49 4.87
CA ILE A 616 -17.60 -18.51 4.29
C ILE A 616 -17.65 -18.34 2.76
N ALA A 617 -17.86 -17.11 2.27
CA ALA A 617 -17.93 -16.84 0.84
C ALA A 617 -16.59 -17.05 0.11
N ALA A 618 -15.46 -16.80 0.77
CA ALA A 618 -14.13 -17.01 0.20
C ALA A 618 -13.65 -18.47 0.26
N SER A 619 -14.30 -19.32 1.06
CA SER A 619 -13.93 -20.73 1.22
C SER A 619 -14.43 -21.57 0.05
N ARG A 620 -13.72 -22.65 -0.29
CA ARG A 620 -14.19 -23.62 -1.29
C ARG A 620 -15.28 -24.52 -0.70
N LYS A 621 -15.17 -24.93 0.55
CA LYS A 621 -16.18 -25.68 1.29
C LYS A 621 -16.45 -25.00 2.63
N ALA A 622 -17.71 -24.83 3.00
CA ALA A 622 -18.11 -24.23 4.26
C ALA A 622 -19.09 -25.14 5.02
N MET A 623 -18.76 -25.44 6.28
CA MET A 623 -19.57 -26.25 7.18
C MET A 623 -20.18 -25.36 8.27
N LEU A 624 -21.51 -25.24 8.24
CA LEU A 624 -22.28 -24.45 9.20
C LEU A 624 -23.34 -25.34 9.89
N TYR A 625 -23.00 -26.61 10.12
CA TYR A 625 -23.86 -27.58 10.80
C TYR A 625 -24.29 -27.05 12.17
N ASN A 626 -25.61 -27.00 12.43
CA ASN A 626 -26.19 -26.54 13.69
C ASN A 626 -25.61 -25.19 14.18
N CYS A 627 -25.46 -24.23 13.27
CA CYS A 627 -24.87 -22.92 13.58
C CYS A 627 -25.92 -21.81 13.84
N GLY A 628 -27.20 -22.16 13.95
CA GLY A 628 -28.28 -21.19 14.19
C GLY A 628 -28.58 -20.29 12.99
N VAL A 629 -28.32 -20.74 11.76
CA VAL A 629 -28.61 -19.97 10.54
C VAL A 629 -30.12 -19.91 10.29
N SER A 630 -30.67 -18.69 10.18
CA SER A 630 -32.07 -18.42 9.82
C SER A 630 -32.24 -17.91 8.39
N ASP A 631 -33.49 -17.77 7.92
CA ASP A 631 -33.83 -17.22 6.59
C ASP A 631 -33.24 -15.82 6.34
N GLU A 632 -33.22 -14.94 7.35
CA GLU A 632 -32.61 -13.61 7.23
C GLU A 632 -31.10 -13.70 7.01
N ARG A 633 -30.43 -14.68 7.64
CA ARG A 633 -28.99 -14.90 7.49
C ARG A 633 -28.67 -15.57 6.17
N CYS A 634 -29.57 -16.38 5.60
CA CYS A 634 -29.46 -16.86 4.23
C CYS A 634 -29.51 -15.72 3.21
N ALA A 635 -30.33 -14.68 3.43
CA ALA A 635 -30.34 -13.49 2.56
C ALA A 635 -29.00 -12.73 2.60
N ALA A 636 -28.44 -12.55 3.79
CA ALA A 636 -27.13 -11.92 3.96
C ALA A 636 -25.99 -12.77 3.35
N LEU A 637 -25.99 -14.08 3.57
CA LEU A 637 -25.05 -15.01 2.96
C LEU A 637 -25.16 -15.01 1.42
N ALA A 638 -26.38 -15.01 0.88
CA ALA A 638 -26.62 -14.88 -0.55
C ALA A 638 -26.03 -13.58 -1.11
N SER A 639 -26.13 -12.47 -0.38
CA SER A 639 -25.51 -11.20 -0.77
C SER A 639 -23.98 -11.26 -0.80
N ALA A 640 -23.37 -11.89 0.23
CA ALA A 640 -21.92 -12.09 0.28
C ALA A 640 -21.43 -12.97 -0.88
N LEU A 641 -22.15 -14.04 -1.20
CA LEU A 641 -21.83 -14.94 -2.31
C LEU A 641 -21.97 -14.28 -3.68
N ARG A 642 -22.95 -13.39 -3.87
CA ARG A 642 -23.04 -12.59 -5.12
C ARG A 642 -21.82 -11.68 -5.31
N SER A 643 -21.24 -11.19 -4.21
CA SER A 643 -20.07 -10.31 -4.24
C SER A 643 -18.77 -11.09 -4.52
N ASN A 644 -18.73 -12.38 -4.18
CA ASN A 644 -17.60 -13.27 -4.48
C ASN A 644 -18.08 -14.63 -5.04
N PRO A 645 -18.55 -14.66 -6.30
CA PRO A 645 -19.32 -15.79 -6.83
C PRO A 645 -18.47 -17.04 -7.17
N SER A 646 -17.14 -16.94 -7.13
CA SER A 646 -16.28 -17.90 -7.85
C SER A 646 -15.63 -18.99 -7.00
N HIS A 647 -15.58 -18.84 -5.67
CA HIS A 647 -14.80 -19.72 -4.78
C HIS A 647 -15.61 -20.87 -4.18
N LEU A 648 -16.75 -20.61 -3.51
CA LEU A 648 -17.54 -21.62 -2.79
C LEU A 648 -18.14 -22.71 -3.72
N ARG A 649 -18.02 -23.97 -3.29
CA ARG A 649 -18.39 -25.21 -4.01
C ARG A 649 -19.26 -26.15 -3.20
N GLU A 650 -19.19 -26.07 -1.89
CA GLU A 650 -19.93 -26.93 -0.98
C GLU A 650 -20.34 -26.10 0.22
N LEU A 651 -21.63 -26.08 0.54
CA LEU A 651 -22.18 -25.40 1.70
C LEU A 651 -23.07 -26.37 2.46
N ASP A 652 -22.71 -26.66 3.70
CA ASP A 652 -23.50 -27.49 4.60
C ASP A 652 -24.26 -26.61 5.60
N LEU A 653 -25.59 -26.61 5.48
CA LEU A 653 -26.53 -25.92 6.38
C LEU A 653 -27.39 -26.92 7.16
N SER A 654 -26.98 -28.18 7.25
CA SER A 654 -27.72 -29.23 7.97
C SER A 654 -27.96 -28.87 9.44
N GLU A 655 -29.10 -29.29 10.01
CA GLU A 655 -29.50 -29.01 11.39
C GLU A 655 -29.61 -27.51 11.72
N ASN A 656 -29.94 -26.66 10.74
CA ASN A 656 -30.30 -25.26 10.96
C ASN A 656 -31.79 -25.02 10.73
N ASN A 657 -32.31 -23.88 11.21
CA ASN A 657 -33.72 -23.50 11.01
C ASN A 657 -33.89 -22.66 9.73
N VAL A 658 -33.47 -23.23 8.60
CA VAL A 658 -33.60 -22.59 7.28
C VAL A 658 -34.92 -23.03 6.66
N GLY A 659 -35.83 -22.09 6.49
CA GLY A 659 -37.12 -22.30 5.83
C GLY A 659 -37.06 -22.05 4.32
N ASP A 660 -38.23 -22.13 3.67
CA ASP A 660 -38.37 -21.97 2.21
C ASP A 660 -37.82 -20.63 1.69
N SER A 661 -37.91 -19.56 2.48
CA SER A 661 -37.42 -18.24 2.07
C SER A 661 -35.89 -18.20 2.04
N GLY A 662 -35.22 -18.81 3.02
CA GLY A 662 -33.77 -18.94 3.06
C GLY A 662 -33.23 -19.77 1.90
N VAL A 663 -33.89 -20.90 1.60
CA VAL A 663 -33.58 -21.74 0.43
C VAL A 663 -33.72 -20.93 -0.86
N LYS A 664 -34.81 -20.17 -1.02
CA LYS A 664 -35.03 -19.33 -2.19
C LYS A 664 -33.93 -18.30 -2.41
N PHE A 665 -33.45 -17.63 -1.34
CA PHE A 665 -32.36 -16.67 -1.45
C PHE A 665 -31.06 -17.31 -1.93
N LEU A 666 -30.72 -18.50 -1.41
CA LEU A 666 -29.50 -19.21 -1.77
C LEU A 666 -29.57 -19.82 -3.18
N SER A 667 -30.71 -20.42 -3.56
CA SER A 667 -30.93 -20.97 -4.90
C SER A 667 -30.80 -19.91 -6.00
N ALA A 668 -31.32 -18.70 -5.76
CA ALA A 668 -31.16 -17.58 -6.71
C ALA A 668 -29.69 -17.20 -6.95
N VAL A 669 -28.79 -17.47 -6.00
CA VAL A 669 -27.34 -17.26 -6.18
C VAL A 669 -26.71 -18.39 -7.00
N LEU A 670 -27.19 -19.63 -6.84
CA LEU A 670 -26.74 -20.80 -7.60
C LEU A 670 -27.19 -20.75 -9.07
N GLU A 671 -28.30 -20.05 -9.36
CA GLU A 671 -28.78 -19.78 -10.73
C GLU A 671 -27.96 -18.71 -11.45
N ASN A 672 -27.09 -17.97 -10.76
CA ASN A 672 -26.25 -16.95 -11.37
C ASN A 672 -25.16 -17.62 -12.24
N PRO A 673 -25.05 -17.30 -13.54
CA PRO A 673 -24.05 -17.91 -14.44
C PRO A 673 -22.60 -17.61 -14.06
N HIS A 674 -22.36 -16.58 -13.23
CA HIS A 674 -21.03 -16.27 -12.69
C HIS A 674 -20.69 -17.05 -11.42
N CYS A 675 -21.69 -17.66 -10.76
CA CYS A 675 -21.50 -18.60 -9.67
C CYS A 675 -21.23 -19.98 -10.24
N LYS A 676 -20.11 -20.61 -9.87
CA LYS A 676 -19.91 -22.02 -10.22
C LYS A 676 -20.74 -22.88 -9.25
N PRO A 677 -21.27 -24.06 -9.66
CA PRO A 677 -22.26 -24.77 -8.86
C PRO A 677 -21.68 -25.15 -7.49
N ALA A 678 -22.34 -24.67 -6.43
CA ALA A 678 -22.09 -25.13 -5.08
C ALA A 678 -23.12 -26.19 -4.70
N THR A 679 -22.67 -27.29 -4.10
CA THR A 679 -23.56 -28.32 -3.54
C THR A 679 -24.08 -27.82 -2.20
N LEU A 680 -25.38 -27.60 -2.10
CA LEU A 680 -26.06 -27.27 -0.84
C LEU A 680 -26.51 -28.56 -0.16
N ARG A 681 -26.12 -28.77 1.10
CA ARG A 681 -26.61 -29.87 1.94
C ARG A 681 -27.48 -29.30 3.06
N GLN A 682 -28.66 -29.89 3.25
CA GLN A 682 -29.60 -29.57 4.31
C GLN A 682 -30.22 -30.88 4.85
N THR A 683 -30.39 -30.98 6.16
CA THR A 683 -31.18 -32.00 6.84
C THR A 683 -32.02 -31.33 7.91
N ASP A 684 -33.29 -31.71 8.02
CA ASP A 684 -34.24 -31.10 8.94
C ASP A 684 -33.96 -31.51 10.40
N PRO A 685 -34.01 -30.57 11.37
CA PRO A 685 -33.82 -30.87 12.80
C PRO A 685 -34.92 -31.76 13.42
N GLY A 686 -35.92 -32.17 12.63
CA GLY A 686 -37.08 -32.95 13.07
C GLY A 686 -36.98 -34.46 12.84
N ASP A 687 -35.98 -34.98 12.12
CA ASP A 687 -36.01 -36.37 11.62
C ASP A 687 -35.34 -37.41 12.54
N SER A 688 -34.89 -37.03 13.75
CA SER A 688 -34.25 -37.95 14.70
C SER A 688 -35.19 -39.00 15.35
N LYS A 689 -36.40 -39.22 14.80
CA LYS A 689 -37.31 -40.29 15.23
C LYS A 689 -37.86 -41.09 14.05
N ARG A 690 -36.99 -41.79 13.32
CA ARG A 690 -37.31 -43.05 12.60
C ARG A 690 -36.01 -43.79 12.22
N PRO A 691 -35.78 -45.02 12.67
CA PRO A 691 -34.65 -45.79 12.18
C PRO A 691 -34.99 -46.33 10.79
N GLY A 692 -34.23 -45.92 9.78
CA GLY A 692 -34.17 -46.55 8.46
C GLY A 692 -34.78 -45.74 7.32
N LEU A 693 -33.98 -44.86 6.71
CA LEU A 693 -33.71 -44.82 5.27
C LEU A 693 -32.63 -43.75 5.00
N GLU A 694 -31.51 -44.15 4.41
CA GLU A 694 -30.52 -43.24 3.85
C GLU A 694 -31.10 -42.52 2.62
N ALA A 695 -31.07 -41.18 2.62
CA ALA A 695 -31.04 -40.39 1.39
C ALA A 695 -30.42 -39.02 1.68
N ALA A 696 -29.16 -38.83 1.27
CA ALA A 696 -28.60 -37.51 1.10
C ALA A 696 -29.21 -36.89 -0.16
N GLU A 697 -30.13 -35.92 -0.01
CA GLU A 697 -30.64 -35.16 -1.16
C GLU A 697 -29.59 -34.12 -1.58
N SER A 698 -28.85 -34.43 -2.64
CA SER A 698 -27.99 -33.49 -3.36
C SER A 698 -28.84 -32.78 -4.43
N ALA A 699 -29.21 -31.53 -4.21
CA ALA A 699 -29.87 -30.75 -5.26
C ALA A 699 -28.90 -30.44 -6.43
N ARG A 700 -29.09 -31.11 -7.58
CA ARG A 700 -28.63 -30.63 -8.89
C ARG A 700 -29.83 -30.09 -9.64
N VAL A 701 -29.86 -28.79 -9.94
CA VAL A 701 -30.95 -28.18 -10.73
C VAL A 701 -30.70 -28.46 -12.22
N VAL A 702 -31.61 -29.21 -12.85
CA VAL A 702 -31.70 -29.41 -14.31
C VAL A 702 -32.72 -28.41 -14.88
N PRO A 703 -32.45 -27.69 -15.99
CA PRO A 703 -33.41 -26.73 -16.53
C PRO A 703 -34.61 -27.44 -17.17
N PRO A 704 -35.84 -26.89 -17.07
CA PRO A 704 -37.04 -27.56 -17.56
C PRO A 704 -37.17 -27.47 -19.09
N ALA A 705 -37.48 -28.59 -19.71
CA ALA A 705 -37.83 -28.69 -21.13
C ALA A 705 -39.26 -28.18 -21.36
N ALA A 706 -39.42 -27.18 -22.24
CA ALA A 706 -40.72 -26.71 -22.69
C ALA A 706 -41.22 -27.56 -23.88
N SER A 707 -42.34 -28.25 -23.68
CA SER A 707 -43.11 -28.94 -24.71
C SER A 707 -44.28 -28.07 -25.18
N ALA A 708 -44.28 -27.65 -26.44
CA ALA A 708 -45.50 -27.38 -27.21
C ALA A 708 -45.21 -27.41 -28.73
N ARG A 709 -45.96 -28.23 -29.46
CA ARG A 709 -46.12 -28.30 -30.93
C ARG A 709 -47.58 -27.90 -31.25
N PRO A 710 -48.01 -27.80 -32.53
CA PRO A 710 -47.39 -27.17 -33.71
C PRO A 710 -48.42 -26.24 -34.43
N ASP A 711 -48.01 -25.45 -35.44
CA ASP A 711 -48.81 -25.30 -36.66
C ASP A 711 -48.05 -24.68 -37.84
N ALA A 712 -48.51 -25.06 -39.03
CA ALA A 712 -47.79 -25.10 -40.29
C ALA A 712 -47.73 -23.78 -41.08
N LYS A 713 -46.63 -23.57 -41.82
CA LYS A 713 -46.58 -23.40 -43.29
C LYS A 713 -45.15 -23.09 -43.77
N SER A 714 -44.52 -24.09 -44.36
CA SER A 714 -43.42 -24.01 -45.35
C SER A 714 -43.99 -23.49 -46.71
N PRO A 715 -43.21 -23.14 -47.77
CA PRO A 715 -42.04 -23.94 -48.19
C PRO A 715 -40.89 -23.28 -49.01
N ILE A 716 -39.93 -24.16 -49.35
CA ILE A 716 -39.00 -24.18 -50.51
C ILE A 716 -37.68 -23.39 -50.28
N THR A 717 -36.44 -23.93 -50.37
CA THR A 717 -35.82 -25.02 -51.18
C THR A 717 -34.51 -25.49 -50.49
N ALA A 718 -34.28 -26.81 -50.31
CA ALA A 718 -33.34 -27.68 -51.09
C ALA A 718 -31.84 -27.37 -50.88
N ALA A 719 -30.89 -28.29 -50.63
CA ALA A 719 -30.88 -29.75 -50.66
C ALA A 719 -29.63 -30.31 -49.93
N THR A 720 -29.86 -31.23 -48.99
CA THR A 720 -29.45 -32.65 -49.03
C THR A 720 -27.98 -33.08 -48.86
N LEU A 721 -27.72 -33.65 -47.66
CA LEU A 721 -27.05 -34.92 -47.28
C LEU A 721 -25.64 -35.19 -47.84
N GLY A 722 -24.58 -35.40 -47.04
CA GLY A 722 -24.45 -36.38 -45.94
C GLY A 722 -23.99 -37.75 -46.49
N PRO A 723 -23.53 -38.73 -45.69
CA PRO A 723 -23.23 -38.67 -44.24
C PRO A 723 -22.03 -39.56 -43.80
N ARG A 724 -21.92 -39.75 -42.46
CA ARG A 724 -21.35 -40.92 -41.73
C ARG A 724 -19.82 -41.01 -41.67
N ASP A 725 -19.18 -41.48 -40.61
CA ASP A 725 -19.57 -42.02 -39.30
C ASP A 725 -18.25 -42.27 -38.53
N ARG A 726 -18.36 -42.46 -37.21
CA ARG A 726 -17.50 -43.28 -36.32
C ARG A 726 -16.18 -42.70 -35.78
N GLU A 727 -16.20 -42.46 -34.46
CA GLU A 727 -15.11 -42.85 -33.56
C GLU A 727 -14.73 -44.34 -33.73
N PRO A 728 -13.52 -44.74 -33.30
CA PRO A 728 -13.53 -45.51 -32.06
C PRO A 728 -12.38 -45.19 -31.09
N GLN A 729 -12.71 -45.42 -29.82
CA GLN A 729 -11.83 -45.73 -28.71
C GLN A 729 -10.87 -46.90 -29.01
N ALA A 730 -9.65 -46.87 -28.45
CA ALA A 730 -9.08 -47.93 -27.61
C ALA A 730 -7.63 -47.62 -27.21
N GLN A 731 -7.34 -47.86 -25.93
CA GLN A 731 -6.05 -47.83 -25.22
C GLN A 731 -5.15 -49.02 -25.65
N PRO A 732 -4.17 -49.48 -24.83
CA PRO A 732 -2.96 -48.91 -24.23
C PRO A 732 -1.71 -49.72 -24.70
N VAL A 733 -0.57 -49.61 -23.99
CA VAL A 733 0.42 -50.69 -23.67
C VAL A 733 1.89 -50.27 -23.91
N THR A 734 2.63 -50.16 -22.79
CA THR A 734 4.03 -50.57 -22.46
C THR A 734 5.14 -50.48 -23.53
N GLN A 735 6.43 -50.22 -23.27
CA GLN A 735 7.33 -50.62 -22.17
C GLN A 735 8.71 -49.97 -22.41
N SER A 736 9.46 -49.74 -21.32
CA SER A 736 10.93 -49.67 -21.13
C SER A 736 11.91 -49.82 -22.31
N PHE A 737 13.08 -49.12 -22.26
CA PHE A 737 14.43 -49.74 -22.31
C PHE A 737 15.57 -48.70 -22.05
N THR A 738 16.36 -48.97 -20.99
CA THR A 738 17.85 -48.96 -20.81
C THR A 738 18.81 -47.92 -21.44
N GLY A 739 19.80 -47.54 -20.60
CA GLY A 739 21.25 -47.39 -20.93
C GLY A 739 21.66 -46.06 -21.59
N ASP A 740 22.83 -45.46 -21.36
CA ASP A 740 24.04 -45.84 -20.64
C ASP A 740 24.94 -44.59 -20.48
N ILE A 741 25.90 -44.68 -19.55
CA ILE A 741 26.91 -43.68 -19.16
C ILE A 741 28.04 -43.57 -20.20
N PRO A 742 28.81 -42.45 -20.23
CA PRO A 742 30.27 -42.62 -20.22
C PRO A 742 31.05 -41.77 -19.20
N LYS A 743 32.24 -42.29 -18.90
CA LYS A 743 33.19 -42.05 -17.80
C LYS A 743 34.18 -40.88 -18.07
N LYS A 744 34.54 -40.14 -16.99
CA LYS A 744 35.88 -39.83 -16.37
C LYS A 744 37.14 -39.58 -17.26
N PRO A 745 38.21 -38.86 -16.79
CA PRO A 745 38.88 -39.11 -15.49
C PRO A 745 39.55 -37.94 -14.71
N CYS A 746 39.95 -38.34 -13.48
CA CYS A 746 40.84 -37.84 -12.40
C CYS A 746 41.99 -36.86 -12.76
N SER A 747 42.65 -36.10 -11.87
CA SER A 747 43.10 -36.31 -10.46
C SER A 747 43.85 -35.05 -9.97
N ALA A 748 43.85 -34.75 -8.65
CA ALA A 748 45.06 -34.62 -7.80
C ALA A 748 44.77 -33.89 -6.47
N GLU A 749 45.15 -34.54 -5.37
CA GLU A 749 45.21 -34.04 -3.99
C GLU A 749 46.46 -33.15 -3.77
N PHE A 750 46.45 -32.27 -2.75
CA PHE A 750 47.48 -32.20 -1.69
C PHE A 750 47.07 -31.20 -0.59
N GLY A 751 47.25 -31.62 0.66
CA GLY A 751 46.95 -30.88 1.89
C GLY A 751 48.04 -29.89 2.36
N PRO A 752 47.93 -29.39 3.62
CA PRO A 752 48.27 -28.01 4.00
C PRO A 752 49.56 -27.84 4.83
N LYS A 753 50.06 -26.59 4.97
CA LYS A 753 51.04 -26.18 6.00
C LYS A 753 50.85 -24.73 6.48
N ASN A 754 50.41 -24.60 7.73
CA ASN A 754 51.00 -23.90 8.88
C ASN A 754 51.84 -22.60 8.76
N THR A 755 51.66 -21.78 9.81
CA THR A 755 52.59 -20.80 10.47
C THR A 755 52.86 -19.50 9.70
N CYS A 756 53.05 -18.31 10.27
CA CYS A 756 53.19 -17.80 11.64
C CYS A 756 53.17 -16.24 11.56
N THR A 757 52.49 -15.59 12.50
CA THR A 757 52.94 -14.45 13.34
C THR A 757 53.70 -13.21 12.80
N SER A 758 53.58 -12.14 13.59
CA SER A 758 54.23 -10.81 13.61
C SER A 758 53.43 -9.70 12.89
N GLU A 759 52.72 -8.82 13.59
CA GLU A 759 53.10 -7.75 14.54
C GLU A 759 53.98 -6.63 13.95
N LEU A 760 53.46 -5.40 14.16
CA LEU A 760 54.13 -4.11 14.33
C LEU A 760 54.60 -3.35 13.09
N GLY A 761 54.11 -2.11 12.96
CA GLY A 761 54.71 -1.12 12.07
C GLY A 761 53.92 0.16 11.84
N LEU A 762 53.63 0.92 12.90
CA LEU A 762 53.27 2.33 12.81
C LEU A 762 54.34 3.12 12.04
N VAL A 763 53.95 3.77 10.93
CA VAL A 763 54.67 4.97 10.42
C VAL A 763 53.65 6.05 10.05
N LYS A 764 53.93 7.23 10.59
CA LYS A 764 53.25 8.53 10.49
C LYS A 764 53.32 9.14 9.07
N PRO A 765 52.56 10.23 8.80
CA PRO A 765 52.11 10.59 7.47
C PRO A 765 53.11 11.48 6.71
N CYS A 766 53.14 11.34 5.39
CA CYS A 766 53.72 12.34 4.50
C CYS A 766 52.60 13.05 3.73
N SER A 767 52.46 14.34 4.04
CA SER A 767 51.96 15.40 3.19
C SER A 767 52.39 15.25 1.72
N ASN A 768 51.44 15.37 0.80
CA ASN A 768 51.48 16.37 -0.29
C ASN A 768 50.27 16.19 -1.21
N ALA A 769 49.49 17.27 -1.31
CA ALA A 769 48.59 17.52 -2.43
C ALA A 769 49.38 17.60 -3.75
N PRO A 770 48.71 17.40 -4.89
CA PRO A 770 48.61 18.54 -5.78
C PRO A 770 47.21 18.75 -6.36
N GLU A 771 46.85 20.03 -6.38
CA GLU A 771 45.84 20.66 -7.24
C GLU A 771 46.02 20.23 -8.71
N TRP A 772 44.97 19.73 -9.36
CA TRP A 772 44.88 19.76 -10.81
C TRP A 772 43.52 20.29 -11.26
N LYS A 773 43.65 21.27 -12.16
CA LYS A 773 42.69 22.12 -12.87
C LYS A 773 41.43 21.44 -13.39
#